data_AF-K3WMX2-F1
#
_entry.id   AF-K3WMX2-F1
#
_cell.length_a   1.000
_cell.length_b   1.000
_cell.length_c   1.000
_cell.angle_alpha   90.00
_cell.angle_beta   90.00
_cell.angle_gamma   90.00
#
_symmetry.space_group_name_H-M   'P 1'
#
loop_
_entity.id
_entity.type
_entity.pdbx_description
1 polymer ?
#
loop_
_entity_poly.entity_id
_entity_poly.type
_entity_poly.pdbx_seq_one_letter_code
_entity_poly.pdbx_strand_id
1 'polypeptide(L)'
;MDDAAQRSLLLWVQSFHETIASDIRVDSMADLCDGVFLAKIMHQIDPEYLNMELINEQPAGNWALKTSNLKTLLRAIELYYNEELGQLCEANELIDAHLIAKENDIREVAKLAELILGCAVQCPNRSEYIHPIMEMEASEQASMMHMIENIMHRFQVTSPSGGRNSLANSSFSYISHEGETPESLAIQLTHALEKVSSMELKMLDMENEKRELTERFENSLNEKQSLADKYTALEDERDKLLSERQSTLTRDNKKIQQIVEGEIHALTLQLEEKNEELQRVKRESTERLMVLENEVRRQADELDISRSKLGQLAKLESSVSKYKKKLEEMNSLRNQVTDLEMHNAQYLDKVLDLESTVKTMPTLKALVERYKNQVVDLETANVEAVSNNQVKDQKIRRLQEELDSALGGKEFLESQVEELRSQLTSMQHHGAIDADGSTPMAGGEGGFSADVLLGRDGGSSLRERVARLERENAQLKSGNENAEAAYLSNELDMALKAKESLQVAPVTETVVSGITVAQVAAYEEKIQKLQADAEIVDSMRVTVAELTNRLKDKESIINEIAEQRAKLENYTKKTLHAVQTKYMVAVSSHRNQINEKQERVDLLEKKLKEIRASYSREQALMMSSFYEIGTEMQRRTMLPQGQAQGAGSSWLASKRTEERAKRRNF
;
A
#
# COMPACT_ATOMS: atom_id res chain seq x y z
N MET A 1 -40.60 15.55 -43.10
CA MET A 1 -39.24 15.52 -43.68
C MET A 1 -38.79 14.08 -43.64
N ASP A 2 -38.67 13.49 -44.82
CA ASP A 2 -38.55 12.04 -44.95
C ASP A 2 -37.08 11.61 -44.85
N ASP A 3 -36.83 10.33 -44.56
CA ASP A 3 -35.47 9.84 -44.28
C ASP A 3 -34.51 10.05 -45.47
N ALA A 4 -35.03 10.03 -46.70
CA ALA A 4 -34.28 10.37 -47.92
C ALA A 4 -33.84 11.86 -47.95
N ALA A 5 -34.70 12.76 -47.46
CA ALA A 5 -34.38 14.19 -47.36
C ALA A 5 -33.38 14.46 -46.23
N GLN A 6 -33.51 13.78 -45.09
CA GLN A 6 -32.52 13.84 -44.01
C GLN A 6 -31.14 13.31 -44.45
N ARG A 7 -31.10 12.21 -45.22
CA ARG A 7 -29.86 11.69 -45.83
C ARG A 7 -29.24 12.67 -46.83
N SER A 8 -30.05 13.29 -47.68
CA SER A 8 -29.56 14.28 -48.66
C SER A 8 -28.97 15.50 -47.96
N LEU A 9 -29.64 16.00 -46.92
CA LEU A 9 -29.16 17.12 -46.11
C LEU A 9 -27.88 16.77 -45.34
N LEU A 10 -27.77 15.55 -44.80
CA LEU A 10 -26.54 15.07 -44.14
C LEU A 10 -25.35 15.03 -45.11
N LEU A 11 -25.55 14.54 -46.33
CA LEU A 11 -24.51 14.51 -47.37
C LEU A 11 -24.06 15.93 -47.78
N TRP A 12 -25.00 16.90 -47.85
CA TRP A 12 -24.65 18.30 -48.06
C TRP A 12 -23.85 18.87 -46.88
N VAL A 13 -24.28 18.66 -45.64
CA VAL A 13 -23.53 19.09 -44.43
C VAL A 13 -22.13 18.46 -44.39
N GLN A 14 -21.99 17.19 -44.77
CA GLN A 14 -20.71 16.48 -44.82
C GLN A 14 -19.73 17.07 -45.85
N SER A 15 -20.21 17.70 -46.93
CA SER A 15 -19.34 18.29 -47.97
C SER A 15 -18.43 19.41 -47.43
N PHE A 16 -18.84 20.09 -46.35
CA PHE A 16 -18.07 21.17 -45.72
C PHE A 16 -16.97 20.67 -44.76
N HIS A 17 -16.83 19.35 -44.54
CA HIS A 17 -15.80 18.82 -43.63
C HIS A 17 -14.38 19.24 -44.02
N GLU A 18 -14.04 19.20 -45.31
CA GLU A 18 -12.70 19.59 -45.80
C GLU A 18 -12.48 21.12 -45.74
N THR A 19 -13.56 21.90 -45.87
CA THR A 19 -13.52 23.37 -45.84
C THR A 19 -13.42 23.95 -44.42
N ILE A 20 -14.11 23.33 -43.45
CA ILE A 20 -14.23 23.81 -42.07
C ILE A 20 -13.06 23.32 -41.17
N ALA A 21 -12.24 22.37 -41.66
CA ALA A 21 -10.96 21.96 -41.05
C ALA A 21 -11.03 21.62 -39.54
N SER A 22 -12.10 20.93 -39.12
CA SER A 22 -12.36 20.60 -37.71
C SER A 22 -12.16 19.10 -37.44
N ASP A 23 -11.56 18.75 -36.30
CA ASP A 23 -11.37 17.35 -35.82
C ASP A 23 -12.69 16.59 -35.52
N ILE A 24 -13.84 17.19 -35.84
CA ILE A 24 -15.18 16.64 -35.60
C ILE A 24 -15.60 15.86 -36.85
N ARG A 25 -15.94 14.59 -36.69
CA ARG A 25 -16.57 13.76 -37.73
C ARG A 25 -18.07 13.76 -37.54
N VAL A 26 -18.82 14.03 -38.60
CA VAL A 26 -20.28 13.92 -38.63
C VAL A 26 -20.62 12.69 -39.46
N ASP A 27 -20.58 11.52 -38.82
CA ASP A 27 -20.97 10.26 -39.46
C ASP A 27 -22.51 10.08 -39.47
N SER A 28 -23.24 10.84 -38.63
CA SER A 28 -24.69 10.80 -38.48
C SER A 28 -25.32 12.16 -38.15
N MET A 29 -26.62 12.31 -38.38
CA MET A 29 -27.39 13.50 -37.97
C MET A 29 -27.41 13.70 -36.44
N ALA A 30 -27.14 12.65 -35.65
CA ALA A 30 -27.08 12.75 -34.18
C ALA A 30 -25.81 13.47 -33.69
N ASP A 31 -24.74 13.47 -34.49
CA ASP A 31 -23.49 14.17 -34.14
C ASP A 31 -23.66 15.70 -34.22
N LEU A 32 -24.62 16.17 -35.03
CA LEU A 32 -25.00 17.58 -35.15
C LEU A 32 -25.86 18.10 -33.99
N CYS A 33 -26.32 17.22 -33.07
CA CYS A 33 -27.11 17.60 -31.90
C CYS A 33 -26.33 18.41 -30.84
N ASP A 34 -25.06 18.76 -31.08
CA ASP A 34 -24.26 19.63 -30.20
C ASP A 34 -24.29 21.11 -30.60
N GLY A 35 -24.78 21.42 -31.81
CA GLY A 35 -24.82 22.75 -32.41
C GLY A 35 -23.47 23.30 -32.89
N VAL A 36 -22.35 22.62 -32.63
CA VAL A 36 -21.00 23.15 -32.88
C VAL A 36 -20.66 23.15 -34.36
N PHE A 37 -20.90 22.03 -35.06
CA PHE A 37 -20.61 21.95 -36.50
C PHE A 37 -21.55 22.84 -37.33
N LEU A 38 -22.84 22.89 -36.95
CA LEU A 38 -23.82 23.78 -37.58
C LEU A 38 -23.51 25.27 -37.32
N ALA A 39 -22.98 25.62 -36.15
CA ALA A 39 -22.46 26.96 -35.87
C ALA A 39 -21.26 27.31 -36.75
N LYS A 40 -20.32 26.38 -36.98
CA LYS A 40 -19.18 26.61 -37.89
C LYS A 40 -19.63 26.84 -39.34
N ILE A 41 -20.67 26.14 -39.81
CA ILE A 41 -21.29 26.42 -41.13
C ILE A 41 -21.92 27.81 -41.15
N MET A 42 -22.71 28.20 -40.13
CA MET A 42 -23.34 29.52 -40.09
C MET A 42 -22.30 30.66 -40.06
N HIS A 43 -21.20 30.50 -39.32
CA HIS A 43 -20.08 31.45 -39.30
C HIS A 43 -19.31 31.53 -40.65
N GLN A 44 -19.32 30.46 -41.45
CA GLN A 44 -18.77 30.46 -42.81
C GLN A 44 -19.71 31.19 -43.79
N ILE A 45 -21.03 31.07 -43.61
CA ILE A 45 -22.05 31.79 -44.40
C ILE A 45 -21.95 33.29 -44.13
N ASP A 46 -21.91 33.68 -42.85
CA ASP A 46 -21.68 35.06 -42.44
C ASP A 46 -21.00 35.16 -41.06
N PRO A 47 -19.79 35.74 -40.97
CA PRO A 47 -19.06 35.86 -39.71
C PRO A 47 -19.55 37.01 -38.81
N GLU A 48 -20.34 37.97 -39.32
CA GLU A 48 -20.80 39.13 -38.53
C GLU A 48 -21.96 38.74 -37.58
N TYR A 49 -22.83 37.82 -38.01
CA TYR A 49 -24.00 37.39 -37.24
C TYR A 49 -23.72 36.33 -36.16
N LEU A 50 -22.54 35.68 -36.16
CA LEU A 50 -22.20 34.62 -35.20
C LEU A 50 -20.74 34.69 -34.75
N ASN A 51 -20.51 35.19 -33.52
CA ASN A 51 -19.19 35.10 -32.88
C ASN A 51 -18.96 33.67 -32.32
N MET A 52 -17.96 32.98 -32.85
CA MET A 52 -17.53 31.65 -32.42
C MET A 52 -17.08 31.58 -30.94
N GLU A 53 -16.64 32.67 -30.32
CA GLU A 53 -16.31 32.72 -28.88
C GLU A 53 -17.51 32.43 -27.96
N LEU A 54 -18.74 32.54 -28.48
CA LEU A 54 -19.98 32.23 -27.75
C LEU A 54 -20.41 30.77 -27.88
N ILE A 55 -19.70 29.96 -28.67
CA ILE A 55 -19.99 28.54 -28.92
C ILE A 55 -18.96 27.68 -28.17
N ASN A 56 -19.44 26.82 -27.27
CA ASN A 56 -18.56 25.89 -26.57
C ASN A 56 -18.23 24.70 -27.49
N GLU A 57 -16.98 24.57 -27.91
CA GLU A 57 -16.52 23.50 -28.83
C GLU A 57 -16.48 22.10 -28.22
N GLN A 58 -16.56 21.94 -26.89
CA GLN A 58 -16.58 20.64 -26.22
C GLN A 58 -17.71 20.52 -25.18
N PRO A 59 -18.99 20.49 -25.62
CA PRO A 59 -20.16 20.37 -24.74
C PRO A 59 -20.38 18.91 -24.25
N ALA A 60 -19.29 18.20 -23.91
CA ALA A 60 -19.21 16.75 -23.75
C ALA A 60 -20.29 16.16 -22.82
N GLY A 61 -21.35 15.61 -23.43
CA GLY A 61 -22.52 15.04 -22.72
C GLY A 61 -23.39 16.05 -21.96
N ASN A 62 -23.05 17.34 -21.97
CA ASN A 62 -23.72 18.36 -21.18
C ASN A 62 -24.83 19.04 -21.98
N TRP A 63 -26.06 18.53 -21.84
CA TRP A 63 -27.27 19.05 -22.50
C TRP A 63 -27.51 20.54 -22.24
N ALA A 64 -27.08 21.10 -21.10
CA ALA A 64 -27.24 22.54 -20.83
C ALA A 64 -26.32 23.38 -21.72
N LEU A 65 -25.08 22.93 -21.97
CA LEU A 65 -24.17 23.58 -22.93
C LEU A 65 -24.65 23.41 -24.37
N LYS A 66 -25.14 22.20 -24.74
CA LYS A 66 -25.80 22.00 -26.04
C LYS A 66 -26.98 22.97 -26.25
N THR A 67 -27.88 23.08 -25.26
CA THR A 67 -29.02 24.01 -25.30
C THR A 67 -28.55 25.47 -25.46
N SER A 68 -27.43 25.84 -24.83
CA SER A 68 -26.84 27.18 -24.97
C SER A 68 -26.31 27.42 -26.39
N ASN A 69 -25.47 26.52 -26.91
CA ASN A 69 -24.94 26.59 -28.29
C ASN A 69 -26.08 26.72 -29.31
N LEU A 70 -27.10 25.87 -29.20
CA LEU A 70 -28.25 25.83 -30.11
C LEU A 70 -29.10 27.10 -30.03
N LYS A 71 -29.27 27.71 -28.85
CA LYS A 71 -29.98 29.00 -28.70
C LYS A 71 -29.19 30.18 -29.26
N THR A 72 -27.86 30.18 -29.12
CA THR A 72 -26.99 31.17 -29.78
C THR A 72 -27.12 31.07 -31.30
N LEU A 73 -27.10 29.84 -31.83
CA LEU A 73 -27.25 29.56 -33.27
C LEU A 73 -28.63 29.93 -33.81
N LEU A 74 -29.72 29.54 -33.13
CA LEU A 74 -31.09 29.94 -33.51
C LEU A 74 -31.24 31.46 -33.55
N ARG A 75 -30.72 32.18 -32.55
CA ARG A 75 -30.74 33.65 -32.52
C ARG A 75 -29.97 34.27 -33.70
N ALA A 76 -28.81 33.73 -34.07
CA ALA A 76 -28.05 34.21 -35.22
C ALA A 76 -28.81 34.00 -36.54
N ILE A 77 -29.50 32.86 -36.68
CA ILE A 77 -30.38 32.57 -37.82
C ILE A 77 -31.57 33.54 -37.84
N GLU A 78 -32.25 33.79 -36.72
CA GLU A 78 -33.35 34.76 -36.63
C GLU A 78 -32.92 36.16 -37.06
N LEU A 79 -31.77 36.64 -36.61
CA LEU A 79 -31.23 37.95 -37.02
C LEU A 79 -30.96 37.96 -38.54
N TYR A 80 -30.29 36.94 -39.08
CA TYR A 80 -30.00 36.86 -40.51
C TYR A 80 -31.26 36.88 -41.40
N TYR A 81 -32.31 36.12 -41.05
CA TYR A 81 -33.56 36.12 -41.81
C TYR A 81 -34.30 37.47 -41.75
N ASN A 82 -34.31 38.13 -40.59
CA ASN A 82 -35.02 39.40 -40.42
C ASN A 82 -34.25 40.61 -40.99
N GLU A 83 -32.92 40.64 -40.84
CA GLU A 83 -32.08 41.81 -41.15
C GLU A 83 -31.51 41.78 -42.58
N GLU A 84 -30.97 40.64 -43.05
CA GLU A 84 -30.48 40.51 -44.45
C GLU A 84 -31.58 40.08 -45.42
N LEU A 85 -32.41 39.09 -45.05
CA LEU A 85 -33.37 38.48 -45.97
C LEU A 85 -34.76 39.15 -45.97
N GLY A 86 -35.03 40.06 -45.02
CA GLY A 86 -36.30 40.79 -44.90
C GLY A 86 -37.53 39.89 -44.66
N GLN A 87 -37.31 38.68 -44.16
CA GLN A 87 -38.28 37.60 -43.99
C GLN A 87 -38.53 37.36 -42.51
N LEU A 88 -39.79 37.42 -42.07
CA LEU A 88 -40.12 37.18 -40.67
C LEU A 88 -39.95 35.68 -40.33
N CYS A 89 -38.88 35.34 -39.62
CA CYS A 89 -38.57 33.99 -39.17
C CYS A 89 -38.40 33.93 -37.65
N GLU A 90 -39.26 33.16 -36.98
CA GLU A 90 -39.28 32.93 -35.54
C GLU A 90 -38.72 31.53 -35.24
N ALA A 91 -37.41 31.35 -35.42
CA ALA A 91 -36.77 30.03 -35.39
C ALA A 91 -36.91 29.34 -34.01
N ASN A 92 -36.97 30.10 -32.91
CA ASN A 92 -37.25 29.59 -31.57
C ASN A 92 -38.67 29.00 -31.39
N GLU A 93 -39.66 29.34 -32.24
CA GLU A 93 -40.97 28.67 -32.24
C GLU A 93 -41.01 27.45 -33.19
N LEU A 94 -40.13 27.41 -34.19
CA LEU A 94 -40.06 26.34 -35.19
C LEU A 94 -39.25 25.11 -34.73
N ILE A 95 -38.29 25.29 -33.82
CA ILE A 95 -37.30 24.28 -33.43
C ILE A 95 -37.10 24.26 -31.90
N ASP A 96 -37.35 23.11 -31.27
CA ASP A 96 -37.09 22.95 -29.83
C ASP A 96 -35.61 22.60 -29.53
N ALA A 97 -34.83 23.64 -29.19
CA ALA A 97 -33.44 23.51 -28.77
C ALA A 97 -33.22 22.67 -27.48
N HIS A 98 -34.25 22.51 -26.62
CA HIS A 98 -34.17 21.62 -25.47
C HIS A 98 -34.36 20.15 -25.87
N LEU A 99 -35.29 19.87 -26.78
CA LEU A 99 -35.54 18.52 -27.30
C LEU A 99 -34.30 17.99 -28.04
N ILE A 100 -33.68 18.80 -28.91
CA ILE A 100 -32.38 18.47 -29.53
C ILE A 100 -31.32 18.17 -28.46
N ALA A 101 -31.12 19.08 -27.51
CA ALA A 101 -30.00 19.02 -26.58
C ALA A 101 -30.08 17.84 -25.59
N LYS A 102 -31.30 17.44 -25.22
CA LYS A 102 -31.57 16.45 -24.17
C LYS A 102 -31.88 15.06 -24.72
N GLU A 103 -32.61 14.98 -25.84
CA GLU A 103 -33.11 13.72 -26.39
C GLU A 103 -32.43 13.36 -27.72
N ASN A 104 -31.65 14.29 -28.30
CA ASN A 104 -30.93 14.15 -29.56
C ASN A 104 -31.88 13.83 -30.74
N ASP A 105 -33.03 14.52 -30.80
CA ASP A 105 -34.00 14.32 -31.87
C ASP A 105 -33.45 14.78 -33.23
N ILE A 106 -33.16 13.77 -34.05
CA ILE A 106 -32.73 13.86 -35.45
C ILE A 106 -33.65 14.77 -36.28
N ARG A 107 -34.95 14.81 -35.99
CA ARG A 107 -35.95 15.57 -36.77
C ARG A 107 -35.82 17.07 -36.54
N GLU A 108 -35.64 17.49 -35.29
CA GLU A 108 -35.46 18.90 -34.94
C GLU A 108 -34.09 19.42 -35.40
N VAL A 109 -33.04 18.58 -35.35
CA VAL A 109 -31.74 18.91 -35.95
C VAL A 109 -31.82 19.03 -37.47
N ALA A 110 -32.59 18.17 -38.14
CA ALA A 110 -32.77 18.27 -39.58
C ALA A 110 -33.54 19.53 -39.99
N LYS A 111 -34.51 20.02 -39.18
CA LYS A 111 -35.09 21.38 -39.36
C LYS A 111 -34.04 22.49 -39.19
N LEU A 112 -33.15 22.37 -38.19
CA LEU A 112 -32.11 23.38 -37.95
C LEU A 112 -31.12 23.47 -39.12
N ALA A 113 -30.70 22.32 -39.65
CA ALA A 113 -29.89 22.26 -40.87
C ALA A 113 -30.68 22.73 -42.12
N GLU A 114 -32.01 22.52 -42.19
CA GLU A 114 -32.86 23.07 -43.24
C GLU A 114 -32.89 24.61 -43.22
N LEU A 115 -33.01 25.25 -42.03
CA LEU A 115 -32.94 26.71 -41.92
C LEU A 115 -31.60 27.28 -42.38
N ILE A 116 -30.49 26.60 -42.02
CA ILE A 116 -29.12 26.99 -42.40
C ILE A 116 -28.89 26.81 -43.90
N LEU A 117 -29.43 25.75 -44.53
CA LEU A 117 -29.46 25.61 -46.00
C LEU A 117 -30.20 26.79 -46.66
N GLY A 118 -31.30 27.26 -46.05
CA GLY A 118 -32.01 28.46 -46.52
C GLY A 118 -31.19 29.74 -46.43
N CYS A 119 -30.35 29.92 -45.40
CA CYS A 119 -29.36 30.99 -45.34
C CYS A 119 -28.31 30.84 -46.46
N ALA A 120 -27.73 29.64 -46.57
CA ALA A 120 -26.63 29.32 -47.50
C ALA A 120 -27.00 29.53 -48.99
N VAL A 121 -28.27 29.32 -49.34
CA VAL A 121 -28.77 29.49 -50.72
C VAL A 121 -29.21 30.93 -51.02
N GLN A 122 -29.50 31.73 -50.00
CA GLN A 122 -29.91 33.13 -50.14
C GLN A 122 -28.77 34.14 -49.90
N CYS A 123 -27.64 33.72 -49.32
CA CYS A 123 -26.48 34.59 -49.07
C CYS A 123 -25.79 35.10 -50.35
N PRO A 124 -24.96 36.16 -50.27
CA PRO A 124 -24.23 36.70 -51.42
C PRO A 124 -23.35 35.67 -52.15
N ASN A 125 -22.71 34.76 -51.39
CA ASN A 125 -21.78 33.76 -51.89
C ASN A 125 -22.44 32.39 -52.21
N ARG A 126 -23.77 32.34 -52.33
CA ARG A 126 -24.57 31.11 -52.54
C ARG A 126 -24.06 30.10 -53.59
N SER A 127 -23.29 30.55 -54.60
CA SER A 127 -22.64 29.66 -55.56
C SER A 127 -21.73 28.61 -54.91
N GLU A 128 -21.05 28.96 -53.81
CA GLU A 128 -20.16 28.05 -53.07
C GLU A 128 -20.94 26.99 -52.29
N TYR A 129 -22.15 27.31 -51.85
CA TYR A 129 -23.04 26.40 -51.11
C TYR A 129 -23.95 25.56 -52.00
N ILE A 130 -24.20 26.01 -53.24
CA ILE A 130 -24.97 25.30 -54.27
C ILE A 130 -24.08 24.33 -55.08
N HIS A 131 -22.78 24.62 -55.28
CA HIS A 131 -21.90 23.73 -56.05
C HIS A 131 -21.82 22.30 -55.49
N PRO A 132 -21.66 22.07 -54.17
CA PRO A 132 -21.68 20.72 -53.62
C PRO A 132 -22.99 19.97 -53.89
N ILE A 133 -24.14 20.68 -53.92
CA ILE A 133 -25.43 20.08 -54.27
C ILE A 133 -25.41 19.57 -55.72
N MET A 134 -24.80 20.32 -56.64
CA MET A 134 -24.68 19.92 -58.05
C MET A 134 -23.74 18.72 -58.29
N GLU A 135 -22.94 18.33 -57.29
CA GLU A 135 -22.03 17.17 -57.35
C GLU A 135 -22.63 15.90 -56.72
N MET A 136 -23.80 16.00 -56.06
CA MET A 136 -24.54 14.86 -55.49
C MET A 136 -25.19 13.98 -56.58
N GLU A 137 -25.62 12.76 -56.23
CA GLU A 137 -26.43 11.92 -57.12
C GLU A 137 -27.82 12.53 -57.38
N ALA A 138 -28.41 12.26 -58.56
CA ALA A 138 -29.62 12.93 -59.03
C ALA A 138 -30.87 12.73 -58.14
N SER A 139 -30.92 11.68 -57.32
CA SER A 139 -32.00 11.46 -56.35
C SER A 139 -31.88 12.44 -55.18
N GLU A 140 -30.69 12.56 -54.61
CA GLU A 140 -30.33 13.54 -53.59
C GLU A 140 -30.50 14.98 -54.10
N GLN A 141 -30.08 15.28 -55.34
CA GLN A 141 -30.29 16.60 -55.96
C GLN A 141 -31.78 17.00 -56.01
N ALA A 142 -32.66 16.08 -56.44
CA ALA A 142 -34.09 16.34 -56.48
C ALA A 142 -34.67 16.59 -55.08
N SER A 143 -34.18 15.86 -54.06
CA SER A 143 -34.60 16.06 -52.68
C SER A 143 -34.10 17.39 -52.08
N MET A 144 -32.88 17.83 -52.42
CA MET A 144 -32.34 19.13 -51.99
C MET A 144 -33.06 20.29 -52.70
N MET A 145 -33.32 20.17 -54.00
CA MET A 145 -34.06 21.18 -54.77
C MET A 145 -35.46 21.42 -54.20
N HIS A 146 -36.20 20.36 -53.87
CA HIS A 146 -37.53 20.51 -53.28
C HIS A 146 -37.47 21.06 -51.84
N MET A 147 -36.39 20.81 -51.09
CA MET A 147 -36.17 21.41 -49.77
C MET A 147 -35.94 22.93 -49.86
N ILE A 148 -35.15 23.36 -50.84
CA ILE A 148 -34.91 24.79 -51.14
C ILE A 148 -36.20 25.49 -51.57
N GLU A 149 -37.00 24.87 -52.45
CA GLU A 149 -38.33 25.37 -52.84
C GLU A 149 -39.27 25.52 -51.62
N ASN A 150 -39.31 24.49 -50.76
CA ASN A 150 -40.13 24.48 -49.54
C ASN A 150 -39.66 25.44 -48.43
N ILE A 151 -38.45 25.99 -48.49
CA ILE A 151 -38.00 27.03 -47.55
C ILE A 151 -38.15 28.43 -48.13
N MET A 152 -37.89 28.64 -49.42
CA MET A 152 -38.13 29.92 -50.10
C MET A 152 -39.61 30.35 -50.10
N HIS A 153 -40.54 29.40 -50.00
CA HIS A 153 -41.98 29.67 -49.88
C HIS A 153 -42.52 29.67 -48.43
N ARG A 154 -41.66 29.50 -47.41
CA ARG A 154 -42.08 29.35 -46.00
C ARG A 154 -42.32 30.68 -45.28
N PHE A 155 -41.61 31.74 -45.68
CA PHE A 155 -41.59 33.02 -44.97
C PHE A 155 -42.14 34.17 -45.83
N GLN A 156 -42.68 35.21 -45.19
CA GLN A 156 -43.31 36.35 -45.86
C GLN A 156 -42.42 37.59 -45.84
N VAL A 157 -42.39 38.33 -46.96
CA VAL A 157 -41.64 39.58 -47.12
C VAL A 157 -42.51 40.77 -46.71
N THR A 158 -41.94 41.74 -45.98
CA THR A 158 -42.69 42.87 -45.40
C THR A 158 -42.74 44.11 -46.31
N SER A 159 -43.86 44.85 -46.34
CA SER A 159 -44.00 46.15 -47.04
C SER A 159 -45.29 46.93 -46.63
N PRO A 160 -45.36 48.28 -46.67
CA PRO A 160 -46.46 49.04 -46.04
C PRO A 160 -47.26 50.05 -46.91
N SER A 161 -48.54 50.26 -46.52
CA SER A 161 -49.38 51.48 -46.67
C SER A 161 -50.11 51.82 -48.00
N GLY A 162 -51.32 52.43 -47.88
CA GLY A 162 -52.04 53.13 -48.97
C GLY A 162 -53.58 53.05 -48.92
N GLY A 163 -54.28 54.17 -48.66
CA GLY A 163 -55.76 54.25 -48.54
C GLY A 163 -56.51 54.97 -49.68
N ARG A 164 -57.86 55.00 -49.63
CA ARG A 164 -58.74 55.69 -50.61
C ARG A 164 -59.90 56.45 -49.92
N ASN A 165 -60.35 57.55 -50.52
CA ASN A 165 -61.55 58.29 -50.09
C ASN A 165 -62.16 59.09 -51.27
N SER A 166 -63.48 59.35 -51.29
CA SER A 166 -64.15 60.13 -52.37
C SER A 166 -65.58 60.58 -52.04
N LEU A 167 -65.93 61.84 -52.29
CA LEU A 167 -67.31 62.37 -52.28
C LEU A 167 -67.52 63.43 -53.38
N ALA A 168 -68.78 63.64 -53.81
CA ALA A 168 -69.14 64.65 -54.81
C ALA A 168 -70.58 65.21 -54.66
N ASN A 169 -70.65 66.54 -54.53
CA ASN A 169 -71.52 67.53 -55.21
C ASN A 169 -73.05 67.33 -55.41
N SER A 170 -73.80 68.46 -55.39
CA SER A 170 -75.17 68.75 -55.97
C SER A 170 -76.12 69.42 -54.95
N SER A 171 -77.13 70.26 -55.27
CA SER A 171 -77.34 71.36 -56.25
C SER A 171 -78.71 72.02 -55.94
N PHE A 172 -78.98 73.26 -56.37
CA PHE A 172 -80.22 74.01 -56.05
C PHE A 172 -80.87 74.64 -57.30
N SER A 173 -82.20 74.81 -57.29
CA SER A 173 -82.95 75.56 -58.31
C SER A 173 -84.23 76.20 -57.72
N TYR A 174 -84.72 77.27 -58.35
CA TYR A 174 -85.85 78.10 -57.88
C TYR A 174 -86.79 78.46 -59.03
N ILE A 175 -88.08 78.69 -58.76
CA ILE A 175 -89.09 79.10 -59.75
C ILE A 175 -89.96 80.23 -59.16
N SER A 176 -90.34 81.21 -59.99
CA SER A 176 -91.07 82.42 -59.60
C SER A 176 -92.58 82.37 -59.91
N HIS A 177 -93.35 83.23 -59.23
CA HIS A 177 -94.77 83.52 -59.47
C HIS A 177 -94.99 84.42 -60.70
N GLU A 178 -96.24 84.51 -61.18
CA GLU A 178 -96.81 85.80 -61.66
C GLU A 178 -98.35 85.83 -61.62
N GLY A 179 -98.94 87.04 -61.48
CA GLY A 179 -100.35 87.36 -61.79
C GLY A 179 -101.34 87.43 -60.61
N GLU A 180 -101.66 88.63 -60.11
CA GLU A 180 -102.68 88.85 -59.05
C GLU A 180 -103.52 90.14 -59.19
N THR A 181 -104.70 90.12 -58.57
CA THR A 181 -105.62 91.25 -58.36
C THR A 181 -105.43 91.87 -56.96
N PRO A 182 -105.82 93.12 -56.68
CA PRO A 182 -105.51 93.80 -55.41
C PRO A 182 -106.04 93.11 -54.14
N GLU A 183 -107.14 92.35 -54.23
CA GLU A 183 -107.67 91.56 -53.11
C GLU A 183 -106.90 90.23 -52.94
N SER A 184 -106.46 89.63 -54.05
CA SER A 184 -105.57 88.47 -54.04
C SER A 184 -104.19 88.83 -53.47
N LEU A 185 -103.63 89.99 -53.85
CA LEU A 185 -102.42 90.57 -53.27
C LEU A 185 -102.52 90.75 -51.74
N ALA A 186 -103.69 91.11 -51.21
CA ALA A 186 -103.87 91.21 -49.76
C ALA A 186 -103.79 89.82 -49.09
N ILE A 187 -104.37 88.79 -49.71
CA ILE A 187 -104.34 87.41 -49.22
C ILE A 187 -102.95 86.78 -49.39
N GLN A 188 -102.24 87.00 -50.51
CA GLN A 188 -100.85 86.58 -50.63
C GLN A 188 -99.93 87.36 -49.70
N LEU A 189 -100.20 88.63 -49.39
CA LEU A 189 -99.41 89.37 -48.39
C LEU A 189 -99.62 88.80 -46.98
N THR A 190 -100.84 88.46 -46.57
CA THR A 190 -101.07 87.82 -45.26
C THR A 190 -100.49 86.40 -45.19
N HIS A 191 -100.68 85.59 -46.23
CA HIS A 191 -100.08 84.25 -46.32
C HIS A 191 -98.56 84.29 -46.41
N ALA A 192 -97.97 85.30 -47.06
CA ALA A 192 -96.52 85.52 -47.08
C ALA A 192 -96.01 85.93 -45.69
N LEU A 193 -96.70 86.83 -44.98
CA LEU A 193 -96.37 87.21 -43.60
C LEU A 193 -96.46 86.01 -42.63
N GLU A 194 -97.51 85.20 -42.73
CA GLU A 194 -97.69 83.99 -41.91
C GLU A 194 -96.64 82.93 -42.23
N LYS A 195 -96.32 82.73 -43.53
CA LYS A 195 -95.23 81.86 -43.97
C LYS A 195 -93.87 82.36 -43.48
N VAL A 196 -93.58 83.67 -43.58
CA VAL A 196 -92.36 84.30 -43.04
C VAL A 196 -92.26 84.07 -41.55
N SER A 197 -93.32 84.34 -40.77
CA SER A 197 -93.34 84.07 -39.32
C SER A 197 -93.10 82.59 -38.99
N SER A 198 -93.67 81.67 -39.76
CA SER A 198 -93.41 80.23 -39.61
C SER A 198 -91.97 79.81 -39.96
N MET A 199 -91.29 80.58 -40.82
CA MET A 199 -89.89 80.37 -41.18
C MET A 199 -88.95 81.03 -40.16
N GLU A 200 -89.29 82.20 -39.64
CA GLU A 200 -88.58 82.86 -38.52
C GLU A 200 -88.56 81.97 -37.28
N LEU A 201 -89.70 81.37 -36.92
CA LEU A 201 -89.78 80.41 -35.81
C LEU A 201 -88.89 79.19 -36.04
N LYS A 202 -88.89 78.62 -37.26
CA LYS A 202 -88.02 77.47 -37.61
C LYS A 202 -86.54 77.83 -37.69
N MET A 203 -86.19 79.06 -38.05
CA MET A 203 -84.81 79.54 -37.94
C MET A 203 -84.40 79.63 -36.48
N LEU A 204 -85.26 80.16 -35.60
CA LEU A 204 -84.99 80.25 -34.16
C LEU A 204 -84.81 78.86 -33.53
N ASP A 205 -85.67 77.88 -33.89
CA ASP A 205 -85.53 76.49 -33.44
C ASP A 205 -84.22 75.87 -33.92
N MET A 206 -83.87 76.00 -35.21
CA MET A 206 -82.58 75.52 -35.74
C MET A 206 -81.36 76.25 -35.15
N GLU A 207 -81.47 77.54 -34.79
CA GLU A 207 -80.41 78.25 -34.07
C GLU A 207 -80.26 77.76 -32.63
N ASN A 208 -81.35 77.34 -31.98
CA ASN A 208 -81.32 76.71 -30.66
C ASN A 208 -80.70 75.31 -30.73
N GLU A 209 -81.14 74.45 -31.66
CA GLU A 209 -80.55 73.13 -31.90
C GLU A 209 -79.05 73.23 -32.23
N LYS A 210 -78.68 74.18 -33.10
CA LYS A 210 -77.27 74.46 -33.43
C LYS A 210 -76.47 74.90 -32.19
N ARG A 211 -77.06 75.70 -31.29
CA ARG A 211 -76.41 76.13 -30.06
C ARG A 211 -76.17 74.95 -29.12
N GLU A 212 -77.18 74.12 -28.90
CA GLU A 212 -77.05 72.89 -28.09
C GLU A 212 -76.03 71.91 -28.69
N LEU A 213 -76.02 71.73 -30.01
CA LEU A 213 -75.03 70.89 -30.70
C LEU A 213 -73.61 71.43 -30.50
N THR A 214 -73.39 72.74 -30.66
CA THR A 214 -72.09 73.38 -30.41
C THR A 214 -71.65 73.19 -28.95
N GLU A 215 -72.54 73.44 -27.98
CA GLU A 215 -72.24 73.27 -26.55
C GLU A 215 -71.93 71.80 -26.20
N ARG A 216 -72.62 70.83 -26.78
CA ARG A 216 -72.30 69.39 -26.63
C ARG A 216 -70.96 69.03 -27.26
N PHE A 217 -70.61 69.61 -28.42
CA PHE A 217 -69.29 69.43 -29.04
C PHE A 217 -68.16 70.05 -28.21
N GLU A 218 -68.35 71.26 -27.67
CA GLU A 218 -67.36 71.92 -26.79
C GLU A 218 -67.17 71.14 -25.50
N ASN A 219 -68.24 70.66 -24.86
CA ASN A 219 -68.15 69.80 -23.68
C ASN A 219 -67.42 68.48 -23.98
N SER A 220 -67.75 67.79 -25.08
CA SER A 220 -67.04 66.56 -25.48
C SER A 220 -65.57 66.79 -25.83
N LEU A 221 -65.24 67.96 -26.41
CA LEU A 221 -63.85 68.37 -26.66
C LEU A 221 -63.09 68.63 -25.34
N ASN A 222 -63.72 69.29 -24.37
CA ASN A 222 -63.16 69.54 -23.04
C ASN A 222 -62.96 68.24 -22.25
N GLU A 223 -63.90 67.28 -22.32
CA GLU A 223 -63.75 65.94 -21.74
C GLU A 223 -62.57 65.20 -22.38
N LYS A 224 -62.47 65.21 -23.72
CA LYS A 224 -61.34 64.61 -24.45
C LYS A 224 -60.01 65.26 -24.06
N GLN A 225 -59.95 66.59 -23.92
CA GLN A 225 -58.75 67.29 -23.50
C GLN A 225 -58.37 66.89 -22.07
N SER A 226 -59.32 66.89 -21.13
CA SER A 226 -59.08 66.46 -19.75
C SER A 226 -58.67 64.98 -19.63
N LEU A 227 -59.09 64.12 -20.57
CA LEU A 227 -58.64 62.73 -20.66
C LEU A 227 -57.21 62.64 -21.22
N ALA A 228 -56.86 63.46 -22.21
CA ALA A 228 -55.49 63.54 -22.74
C ALA A 228 -54.50 64.05 -21.67
N ASP A 229 -54.86 65.11 -20.94
CA ASP A 229 -54.04 65.70 -19.87
C ASP A 229 -53.84 64.73 -18.68
N LYS A 230 -54.82 63.85 -18.42
CA LYS A 230 -54.69 62.74 -17.45
C LYS A 230 -53.81 61.61 -17.99
N TYR A 231 -53.91 61.31 -19.28
CA TYR A 231 -53.11 60.26 -19.92
C TYR A 231 -51.62 60.64 -19.92
N THR A 232 -51.27 61.87 -20.30
CA THR A 232 -49.86 62.34 -20.24
C THR A 232 -49.32 62.37 -18.81
N ALA A 233 -50.11 62.81 -17.83
CA ALA A 233 -49.70 62.77 -16.42
C ALA A 233 -49.42 61.34 -15.91
N LEU A 234 -50.17 60.34 -16.40
CA LEU A 234 -49.92 58.92 -16.09
C LEU A 234 -48.70 58.35 -16.84
N GLU A 235 -48.37 58.84 -18.03
CA GLU A 235 -47.11 58.49 -18.70
C GLU A 235 -45.89 59.11 -18.02
N ASP A 236 -45.97 60.38 -17.59
CA ASP A 236 -44.93 61.02 -16.77
C ASP A 236 -44.70 60.28 -15.44
N GLU A 237 -45.79 59.84 -14.77
CA GLU A 237 -45.68 59.05 -13.54
C GLU A 237 -45.10 57.64 -13.80
N ARG A 238 -45.53 56.96 -14.87
CA ARG A 238 -44.96 55.68 -15.32
C ARG A 238 -43.45 55.80 -15.55
N ASP A 239 -43.01 56.80 -16.30
CA ASP A 239 -41.61 56.92 -16.71
C ASP A 239 -40.72 57.38 -15.55
N LYS A 240 -41.27 58.18 -14.62
CA LYS A 240 -40.63 58.49 -13.33
C LYS A 240 -40.46 57.23 -12.48
N LEU A 241 -41.49 56.38 -12.34
CA LEU A 241 -41.42 55.12 -11.60
C LEU A 241 -40.46 54.10 -12.25
N LEU A 242 -40.41 54.04 -13.57
CA LEU A 242 -39.43 53.23 -14.31
C LEU A 242 -38.00 53.72 -14.07
N SER A 243 -37.78 55.05 -14.10
CA SER A 243 -36.48 55.66 -13.81
C SER A 243 -36.02 55.41 -12.36
N GLU A 244 -36.92 55.55 -11.38
CA GLU A 244 -36.64 55.26 -9.97
C GLU A 244 -36.36 53.76 -9.73
N ARG A 245 -37.11 52.86 -10.38
CA ARG A 245 -36.85 51.42 -10.37
C ARG A 245 -35.51 51.08 -11.01
N GLN A 246 -35.14 51.71 -12.13
CA GLN A 246 -33.86 51.49 -12.78
C GLN A 246 -32.68 52.01 -11.93
N SER A 247 -32.86 53.16 -11.27
CA SER A 247 -31.88 53.75 -10.35
C SER A 247 -31.65 52.88 -9.11
N THR A 248 -32.72 52.36 -8.51
CA THR A 248 -32.62 51.43 -7.35
C THR A 248 -31.99 50.10 -7.74
N LEU A 249 -32.40 49.48 -8.85
CA LEU A 249 -31.75 48.26 -9.39
C LEU A 249 -30.26 48.48 -9.68
N THR A 250 -29.89 49.61 -10.30
CA THR A 250 -28.48 49.95 -10.58
C THR A 250 -27.68 50.14 -9.29
N ARG A 251 -28.27 50.78 -8.27
CA ARG A 251 -27.63 50.96 -6.96
C ARG A 251 -27.43 49.63 -6.24
N ASP A 252 -28.41 48.73 -6.29
CA ASP A 252 -28.37 47.46 -5.56
C ASP A 252 -27.50 46.41 -6.26
N ASN A 253 -27.50 46.36 -7.59
CA ASN A 253 -26.50 45.63 -8.36
C ASN A 253 -25.08 46.07 -8.00
N LYS A 254 -24.84 47.39 -7.85
CA LYS A 254 -23.52 47.91 -7.43
C LYS A 254 -23.15 47.51 -6.00
N LYS A 255 -24.10 47.44 -5.06
CA LYS A 255 -23.86 46.90 -3.71
C LYS A 255 -23.48 45.41 -3.76
N ILE A 256 -24.26 44.62 -4.49
CA ILE A 256 -24.03 43.16 -4.63
C ILE A 256 -22.66 42.91 -5.24
N GLN A 257 -22.32 43.64 -6.31
CA GLN A 257 -21.02 43.56 -6.95
C GLN A 257 -19.87 43.91 -5.97
N GLN A 258 -19.99 44.97 -5.17
CA GLN A 258 -18.98 45.31 -4.15
C GLN A 258 -18.85 44.26 -3.03
N ILE A 259 -19.95 43.58 -2.65
CA ILE A 259 -19.90 42.47 -1.69
C ILE A 259 -19.17 41.26 -2.30
N VAL A 260 -19.53 40.88 -3.53
CA VAL A 260 -18.91 39.76 -4.25
C VAL A 260 -17.42 40.03 -4.53
N GLU A 261 -17.05 41.24 -4.93
CA GLU A 261 -15.65 41.66 -5.09
C GLU A 261 -14.87 41.57 -3.76
N GLY A 262 -15.50 41.95 -2.64
CA GLY A 262 -14.93 41.81 -1.30
C GLY A 262 -14.75 40.36 -0.85
N GLU A 263 -15.73 39.49 -1.11
CA GLU A 263 -15.66 38.05 -0.80
C GLU A 263 -14.60 37.35 -1.67
N ILE A 264 -14.54 37.66 -2.97
CA ILE A 264 -13.50 37.15 -3.89
C ILE A 264 -12.11 37.59 -3.41
N HIS A 265 -11.93 38.85 -3.02
CA HIS A 265 -10.65 39.33 -2.51
C HIS A 265 -10.25 38.63 -1.19
N ALA A 266 -11.19 38.45 -0.26
CA ALA A 266 -10.94 37.74 0.99
C ALA A 266 -10.58 36.25 0.77
N LEU A 267 -11.27 35.56 -0.14
CA LEU A 267 -10.96 34.18 -0.52
C LEU A 267 -9.62 34.07 -1.24
N THR A 268 -9.27 35.04 -2.09
CA THR A 268 -7.97 35.11 -2.77
C THR A 268 -6.83 35.25 -1.76
N LEU A 269 -6.97 36.14 -0.78
CA LEU A 269 -5.97 36.33 0.28
C LEU A 269 -5.81 35.09 1.17
N GLN A 270 -6.89 34.37 1.48
CA GLN A 270 -6.83 33.10 2.22
C GLN A 270 -6.16 31.97 1.40
N LEU A 271 -6.41 31.91 0.09
CA LEU A 271 -5.73 30.99 -0.82
C LEU A 271 -4.23 31.29 -0.92
N GLU A 272 -3.85 32.56 -0.96
CA GLU A 272 -2.45 32.99 -0.99
C GLU A 272 -1.73 32.65 0.33
N GLU A 273 -2.31 32.99 1.49
CA GLU A 273 -1.78 32.61 2.81
C GLU A 273 -1.59 31.08 2.95
N LYS A 274 -2.57 30.29 2.49
CA LYS A 274 -2.50 28.82 2.57
C LYS A 274 -1.54 28.22 1.54
N ASN A 275 -1.31 28.88 0.40
CA ASN A 275 -0.24 28.52 -0.51
C ASN A 275 1.14 28.84 0.09
N GLU A 276 1.33 30.01 0.72
CA GLU A 276 2.59 30.34 1.41
C GLU A 276 2.90 29.37 2.55
N GLU A 277 1.89 29.01 3.35
CA GLU A 277 2.02 28.02 4.42
C GLU A 277 2.38 26.63 3.87
N LEU A 278 1.74 26.20 2.78
CA LEU A 278 2.11 24.96 2.07
C LEU A 278 3.55 25.02 1.55
N GLN A 279 4.01 26.16 1.05
CA GLN A 279 5.40 26.34 0.60
C GLN A 279 6.38 26.36 1.80
N ARG A 280 6.01 26.92 2.95
CA ARG A 280 6.81 26.85 4.19
C ARG A 280 7.00 25.39 4.63
N VAL A 281 5.90 24.63 4.72
CA VAL A 281 5.92 23.21 5.11
C VAL A 281 6.72 22.35 4.10
N LYS A 282 6.62 22.65 2.79
CA LYS A 282 7.46 22.01 1.76
C LYS A 282 8.96 22.28 1.99
N ARG A 283 9.37 23.53 2.24
CA ARG A 283 10.78 23.90 2.52
C ARG A 283 11.29 23.19 3.78
N GLU A 284 10.54 23.27 4.89
CA GLU A 284 10.86 22.55 6.14
C GLU A 284 11.02 21.04 5.92
N SER A 285 10.18 20.43 5.07
CA SER A 285 10.26 19.01 4.74
C SER A 285 11.52 18.67 3.91
N THR A 286 11.86 19.49 2.91
CA THR A 286 13.10 19.31 2.12
C THR A 286 14.36 19.52 2.94
N GLU A 287 14.37 20.48 3.87
CA GLU A 287 15.49 20.72 4.79
C GLU A 287 15.68 19.54 5.75
N ARG A 288 14.59 19.01 6.33
CA ARG A 288 14.64 17.80 7.18
C ARG A 288 15.13 16.57 6.41
N LEU A 289 14.72 16.40 5.15
CA LEU A 289 15.25 15.33 4.28
C LEU A 289 16.75 15.51 4.01
N MET A 290 17.21 16.72 3.71
CA MET A 290 18.64 17.00 3.49
C MET A 290 19.49 16.76 4.74
N VAL A 291 19.00 17.11 5.93
CA VAL A 291 19.67 16.81 7.21
C VAL A 291 19.72 15.29 7.45
N LEU A 292 18.63 14.56 7.20
CA LEU A 292 18.59 13.10 7.31
C LEU A 292 19.55 12.42 6.31
N GLU A 293 19.62 12.89 5.07
CA GLU A 293 20.56 12.34 4.07
C GLU A 293 22.01 12.57 4.48
N ASN A 294 22.35 13.76 4.97
CA ASN A 294 23.68 14.07 5.46
C ASN A 294 24.07 13.22 6.68
N GLU A 295 23.14 12.97 7.61
CA GLU A 295 23.38 12.07 8.74
C GLU A 295 23.55 10.60 8.31
N VAL A 296 22.78 10.12 7.32
CA VAL A 296 22.95 8.77 6.75
C VAL A 296 24.33 8.63 6.08
N ARG A 297 24.79 9.66 5.35
CA ARG A 297 26.16 9.69 4.79
C ARG A 297 27.22 9.67 5.91
N ARG A 298 27.07 10.50 6.95
CA ARG A 298 27.96 10.56 8.12
C ARG A 298 28.08 9.20 8.83
N GLN A 299 26.97 8.48 8.97
CA GLN A 299 26.94 7.14 9.56
C GLN A 299 27.59 6.09 8.66
N ALA A 300 27.49 6.21 7.33
CA ALA A 300 28.21 5.34 6.40
C ALA A 300 29.73 5.50 6.52
N ASP A 301 30.22 6.74 6.61
CA ASP A 301 31.65 7.04 6.84
C ASP A 301 32.14 6.46 8.18
N GLU A 302 31.35 6.61 9.26
CA GLU A 302 31.66 6.03 10.57
C GLU A 302 31.69 4.49 10.54
N LEU A 303 30.81 3.85 9.77
CA LEU A 303 30.79 2.40 9.58
C LEU A 303 32.02 1.92 8.79
N ASP A 304 32.47 2.64 7.76
CA ASP A 304 33.67 2.26 7.00
C ASP A 304 34.98 2.51 7.77
N ILE A 305 35.06 3.58 8.56
CA ILE A 305 36.12 3.76 9.57
C ILE A 305 36.12 2.58 10.56
N SER A 306 34.95 2.13 11.00
CA SER A 306 34.81 1.01 11.94
C SER A 306 35.16 -0.34 11.32
N ARG A 307 34.78 -0.59 10.06
CA ARG A 307 35.21 -1.76 9.25
C ARG A 307 36.74 -1.78 9.08
N SER A 308 37.35 -0.63 8.82
CA SER A 308 38.82 -0.49 8.74
C SER A 308 39.50 -0.83 10.08
N LYS A 309 39.00 -0.30 11.21
CA LYS A 309 39.46 -0.65 12.56
C LYS A 309 39.32 -2.14 12.86
N LEU A 310 38.18 -2.76 12.52
CA LEU A 310 37.96 -4.19 12.69
C LEU A 310 38.93 -5.02 11.84
N GLY A 311 39.24 -4.59 10.62
CA GLY A 311 40.27 -5.18 9.77
C GLY A 311 41.70 -5.04 10.32
N GLN A 312 41.98 -4.02 11.13
CA GLN A 312 43.24 -3.90 11.88
C GLN A 312 43.25 -4.82 13.11
N LEU A 313 42.16 -4.88 13.86
CA LEU A 313 42.02 -5.79 15.01
C LEU A 313 42.17 -7.26 14.60
N ALA A 314 41.51 -7.70 13.53
CA ALA A 314 41.65 -9.08 13.02
C ALA A 314 43.11 -9.42 12.62
N LYS A 315 43.89 -8.44 12.13
CA LYS A 315 45.34 -8.63 11.88
C LYS A 315 46.12 -8.81 13.18
N LEU A 316 45.81 -8.03 14.22
CA LEU A 316 46.42 -8.15 15.55
C LEU A 316 46.02 -9.46 16.25
N GLU A 317 44.76 -9.89 16.16
CA GLU A 317 44.32 -11.21 16.63
C GLU A 317 45.09 -12.34 15.93
N SER A 318 45.33 -12.22 14.62
CA SER A 318 46.12 -13.19 13.86
C SER A 318 47.60 -13.22 14.27
N SER A 319 48.18 -12.10 14.71
CA SER A 319 49.55 -12.07 15.22
C SER A 319 49.63 -12.60 16.66
N VAL A 320 48.68 -12.24 17.53
CA VAL A 320 48.53 -12.81 18.88
C VAL A 320 48.34 -14.33 18.82
N SER A 321 47.54 -14.85 17.88
CA SER A 321 47.39 -16.29 17.65
C SER A 321 48.73 -16.96 17.27
N LYS A 322 49.52 -16.34 16.38
CA LYS A 322 50.88 -16.83 16.04
C LYS A 322 51.83 -16.77 17.23
N TYR A 323 51.76 -15.73 18.07
CA TYR A 323 52.59 -15.64 19.28
C TYR A 323 52.17 -16.65 20.35
N LYS A 324 50.87 -16.96 20.50
CA LYS A 324 50.39 -18.05 21.37
C LYS A 324 50.94 -19.41 20.92
N LYS A 325 50.85 -19.73 19.63
CA LYS A 325 51.46 -20.97 19.09
C LYS A 325 52.96 -21.06 19.34
N LYS A 326 53.72 -19.97 19.13
CA LYS A 326 55.15 -19.93 19.48
C LYS A 326 55.42 -20.10 20.98
N LEU A 327 54.52 -19.66 21.86
CA LEU A 327 54.61 -19.87 23.30
C LEU A 327 54.29 -21.32 23.69
N GLU A 328 53.29 -21.93 23.04
CA GLU A 328 52.95 -23.35 23.16
C GLU A 328 54.11 -24.25 22.68
N GLU A 329 54.72 -23.92 21.53
CA GLU A 329 55.95 -24.54 21.01
C GLU A 329 57.12 -24.40 22.00
N MET A 330 57.37 -23.20 22.53
CA MET A 330 58.42 -22.97 23.54
C MET A 330 58.18 -23.72 24.86
N ASN A 331 56.93 -23.87 25.28
CA ASN A 331 56.58 -24.64 26.47
C ASN A 331 56.71 -26.16 26.21
N SER A 332 56.34 -26.64 25.02
CA SER A 332 56.60 -28.02 24.60
C SER A 332 58.10 -28.34 24.57
N LEU A 333 58.93 -27.45 24.03
CA LEU A 333 60.40 -27.57 24.05
C LEU A 333 60.97 -27.53 25.47
N ARG A 334 60.43 -26.70 26.37
CA ARG A 334 60.82 -26.71 27.80
C ARG A 334 60.49 -28.04 28.47
N ASN A 335 59.30 -28.59 28.23
CA ASN A 335 58.90 -29.88 28.78
C ASN A 335 59.83 -31.00 28.26
N GLN A 336 60.14 -31.00 26.95
CA GLN A 336 61.12 -31.94 26.38
C GLN A 336 62.52 -31.79 26.98
N VAL A 337 62.95 -30.57 27.32
CA VAL A 337 64.21 -30.35 28.05
C VAL A 337 64.12 -30.94 29.46
N THR A 338 63.06 -30.69 30.22
CA THR A 338 62.91 -31.28 31.56
C THR A 338 62.77 -32.80 31.55
N ASP A 339 62.14 -33.38 30.51
CA ASP A 339 62.06 -34.83 30.32
C ASP A 339 63.44 -35.43 30.01
N LEU A 340 64.24 -34.76 29.18
CA LEU A 340 65.62 -35.15 28.88
C LEU A 340 66.56 -34.96 30.09
N GLU A 341 66.36 -33.93 30.91
CA GLU A 341 67.07 -33.72 32.17
C GLU A 341 66.72 -34.82 33.19
N MET A 342 65.42 -35.16 33.33
CA MET A 342 64.96 -36.28 34.15
C MET A 342 65.53 -37.61 33.66
N HIS A 343 65.53 -37.88 32.35
CA HIS A 343 66.14 -39.10 31.81
C HIS A 343 67.65 -39.13 32.00
N ASN A 344 68.36 -38.01 31.86
CA ASN A 344 69.80 -37.93 32.16
C ASN A 344 70.08 -38.17 33.66
N ALA A 345 69.22 -37.68 34.56
CA ALA A 345 69.30 -37.99 35.98
C ALA A 345 69.07 -39.49 36.25
N GLN A 346 68.06 -40.12 35.62
CA GLN A 346 67.81 -41.56 35.70
C GLN A 346 68.97 -42.39 35.13
N TYR A 347 69.62 -41.95 34.05
CA TYR A 347 70.81 -42.62 33.51
C TYR A 347 72.01 -42.46 34.45
N LEU A 348 72.19 -41.30 35.09
CA LEU A 348 73.24 -41.08 36.07
C LEU A 348 73.04 -41.95 37.32
N ASP A 349 71.82 -41.99 37.86
CA ASP A 349 71.43 -42.84 39.00
C ASP A 349 71.70 -44.32 38.69
N LYS A 350 71.26 -44.79 37.52
CA LYS A 350 71.53 -46.16 37.04
C LYS A 350 73.03 -46.44 36.81
N VAL A 351 73.84 -45.43 36.47
CA VAL A 351 75.30 -45.57 36.39
C VAL A 351 75.93 -45.64 37.78
N LEU A 352 75.43 -44.88 38.76
CA LEU A 352 75.88 -44.95 40.16
C LEU A 352 75.53 -46.30 40.81
N ASP A 353 74.33 -46.83 40.53
CA ASP A 353 73.93 -48.20 40.89
C ASP A 353 74.89 -49.23 40.30
N LEU A 354 75.14 -49.17 38.98
CA LEU A 354 76.06 -50.09 38.31
C LEU A 354 77.48 -49.95 38.86
N GLU A 355 77.97 -48.74 39.12
CA GLU A 355 79.25 -48.52 39.81
C GLU A 355 79.26 -49.14 41.21
N SER A 356 78.15 -49.10 41.97
CA SER A 356 78.07 -49.73 43.29
C SER A 356 78.20 -51.26 43.18
N THR A 357 77.56 -51.89 42.18
CA THR A 357 77.71 -53.33 41.92
C THR A 357 79.10 -53.69 41.39
N VAL A 358 79.76 -52.79 40.65
CA VAL A 358 81.15 -52.94 40.23
C VAL A 358 82.12 -52.76 41.42
N LYS A 359 81.78 -51.95 42.43
CA LYS A 359 82.56 -51.81 43.68
C LYS A 359 82.42 -53.04 44.59
N THR A 360 81.31 -53.78 44.54
CA THR A 360 81.15 -55.07 45.26
C THR A 360 81.62 -56.30 44.47
N MET A 361 81.75 -56.19 43.14
CA MET A 361 82.27 -57.28 42.29
C MET A 361 83.66 -57.81 42.73
N PRO A 362 84.65 -57.01 43.18
CA PRO A 362 85.90 -57.51 43.74
C PRO A 362 85.76 -58.37 45.01
N THR A 363 84.84 -58.03 45.93
CA THR A 363 84.66 -58.81 47.17
C THR A 363 83.95 -60.13 46.88
N LEU A 364 82.98 -60.13 45.97
CA LEU A 364 82.35 -61.35 45.45
C LEU A 364 83.38 -62.24 44.72
N LYS A 365 84.24 -61.66 43.86
CA LYS A 365 85.33 -62.41 43.21
C LYS A 365 86.34 -62.99 44.21
N ALA A 366 86.72 -62.23 45.24
CA ALA A 366 87.60 -62.73 46.30
C ALA A 366 86.95 -63.88 47.11
N LEU A 367 85.64 -63.86 47.30
CA LEU A 367 84.89 -64.94 47.94
C LEU A 367 84.81 -66.18 47.03
N VAL A 368 84.56 -66.00 45.72
CA VAL A 368 84.57 -67.08 44.72
C VAL A 368 85.96 -67.73 44.63
N GLU A 369 87.04 -66.94 44.59
CA GLU A 369 88.40 -67.49 44.52
C GLU A 369 88.79 -68.21 45.82
N ARG A 370 88.28 -67.78 46.99
CA ARG A 370 88.42 -68.55 48.25
C ARG A 370 87.72 -69.91 48.17
N TYR A 371 86.46 -69.96 47.72
CA TYR A 371 85.74 -71.23 47.56
C TYR A 371 86.39 -72.13 46.51
N LYS A 372 86.91 -71.56 45.42
CA LYS A 372 87.65 -72.29 44.38
C LYS A 372 88.96 -72.87 44.92
N ASN A 373 89.73 -72.09 45.70
CA ASN A 373 90.93 -72.61 46.36
C ASN A 373 90.56 -73.73 47.34
N GLN A 374 89.51 -73.57 48.15
CA GLN A 374 89.01 -74.62 49.04
C GLN A 374 88.60 -75.90 48.28
N VAL A 375 88.04 -75.79 47.07
CA VAL A 375 87.78 -76.94 46.20
C VAL A 375 89.08 -77.59 45.73
N VAL A 376 90.09 -76.82 45.30
CA VAL A 376 91.41 -77.35 44.90
C VAL A 376 92.14 -78.02 46.08
N ASP A 377 92.05 -77.46 47.29
CA ASP A 377 92.60 -78.04 48.52
C ASP A 377 91.92 -79.38 48.86
N LEU A 378 90.60 -79.49 48.62
CA LEU A 378 89.85 -80.75 48.77
C LEU A 378 90.16 -81.77 47.65
N GLU A 379 90.32 -81.32 46.41
CA GLU A 379 90.69 -82.17 45.27
C GLU A 379 92.10 -82.75 45.43
N THR A 380 93.07 -81.93 45.85
CA THR A 380 94.45 -82.37 46.14
C THR A 380 94.50 -83.35 47.31
N ALA A 381 93.82 -83.06 48.42
CA ALA A 381 93.68 -84.01 49.53
C ALA A 381 93.03 -85.35 49.11
N ASN A 382 92.06 -85.32 48.20
CA ASN A 382 91.45 -86.52 47.63
C ASN A 382 92.42 -87.31 46.74
N VAL A 383 93.21 -86.63 45.91
CA VAL A 383 94.28 -87.26 45.10
C VAL A 383 95.35 -87.90 45.99
N GLU A 384 95.75 -87.26 47.08
CA GLU A 384 96.67 -87.84 48.07
C GLU A 384 96.07 -89.08 48.75
N ALA A 385 94.78 -89.05 49.11
CA ALA A 385 94.09 -90.21 49.69
C ALA A 385 94.00 -91.38 48.70
N VAL A 386 93.70 -91.12 47.42
CA VAL A 386 93.69 -92.12 46.34
C VAL A 386 95.07 -92.71 46.11
N SER A 387 96.12 -91.88 46.08
CA SER A 387 97.52 -92.32 45.96
C SER A 387 97.94 -93.22 47.14
N ASN A 388 97.60 -92.82 48.36
CA ASN A 388 97.86 -93.61 49.58
C ASN A 388 97.13 -94.96 49.54
N ASN A 389 95.90 -95.01 49.03
CA ASN A 389 95.20 -96.28 48.81
C ASN A 389 95.85 -97.13 47.71
N GLN A 390 96.28 -96.56 46.58
CA GLN A 390 97.06 -97.32 45.58
C GLN A 390 98.35 -97.93 46.15
N VAL A 391 99.05 -97.24 47.06
CA VAL A 391 100.23 -97.78 47.75
C VAL A 391 99.86 -98.95 48.69
N LYS A 392 98.71 -98.88 49.36
CA LYS A 392 98.18 -100.01 50.15
C LYS A 392 97.78 -101.17 49.26
N ASP A 393 97.07 -100.93 48.15
CA ASP A 393 96.66 -101.96 47.19
C ASP A 393 97.87 -102.68 46.58
N GLN A 394 98.93 -101.95 46.23
CA GLN A 394 100.21 -102.54 45.79
C GLN A 394 100.87 -103.39 46.88
N LYS A 395 100.68 -103.08 48.17
CA LYS A 395 101.22 -103.87 49.28
C LYS A 395 100.34 -105.08 49.59
N ILE A 396 99.02 -104.97 49.43
CA ILE A 396 98.08 -106.10 49.47
C ILE A 396 98.42 -107.10 48.36
N ARG A 397 98.64 -106.64 47.12
CA ARG A 397 99.04 -107.52 46.00
C ARG A 397 100.33 -108.29 46.27
N ARG A 398 101.37 -107.66 46.83
CA ARG A 398 102.62 -108.36 47.20
C ARG A 398 102.37 -109.42 48.28
N LEU A 399 101.52 -109.15 49.26
CA LEU A 399 101.12 -110.14 50.27
C LEU A 399 100.26 -111.27 49.69
N GLN A 400 99.50 -111.01 48.61
CA GLN A 400 98.79 -112.05 47.84
C GLN A 400 99.79 -112.89 47.02
N GLU A 401 100.74 -112.28 46.32
CA GLU A 401 101.81 -112.97 45.58
C GLU A 401 102.69 -113.84 46.51
N GLU A 402 102.99 -113.36 47.74
CA GLU A 402 103.67 -114.12 48.79
C GLU A 402 102.82 -115.30 49.30
N LEU A 403 101.50 -115.12 49.44
CA LEU A 403 100.55 -116.18 49.83
C LEU A 403 100.38 -117.24 48.75
N ASP A 404 100.21 -116.84 47.49
CA ASP A 404 100.03 -117.75 46.34
C ASP A 404 101.31 -118.57 46.09
N SER A 405 102.49 -117.97 46.30
CA SER A 405 103.77 -118.68 46.29
C SER A 405 103.87 -119.74 47.40
N ALA A 406 103.41 -119.42 48.61
CA ALA A 406 103.35 -120.37 49.71
C ALA A 406 102.31 -121.49 49.48
N LEU A 407 101.17 -121.18 48.84
CA LEU A 407 100.16 -122.16 48.44
C LEU A 407 100.67 -123.09 47.34
N GLY A 408 101.34 -122.59 46.29
CA GLY A 408 101.97 -123.43 45.27
C GLY A 408 103.07 -124.35 45.84
N GLY A 409 103.85 -123.85 46.81
CA GLY A 409 104.81 -124.66 47.57
C GLY A 409 104.14 -125.76 48.40
N LYS A 410 102.94 -125.51 48.94
CA LYS A 410 102.12 -126.50 49.64
C LYS A 410 101.54 -127.54 48.67
N GLU A 411 100.97 -127.12 47.53
CA GLU A 411 100.43 -128.02 46.50
C GLU A 411 101.51 -128.94 45.88
N PHE A 412 102.74 -128.46 45.75
CA PHE A 412 103.88 -129.29 45.30
C PHE A 412 104.27 -130.39 46.31
N LEU A 413 104.08 -130.15 47.61
CA LEU A 413 104.30 -131.15 48.66
C LEU A 413 103.09 -132.09 48.80
N GLU A 414 101.87 -131.59 48.65
CA GLU A 414 100.65 -132.40 48.66
C GLU A 414 100.60 -133.34 47.44
N SER A 415 101.01 -132.90 46.26
CA SER A 415 101.07 -133.75 45.06
C SER A 415 102.11 -134.88 45.15
N GLN A 416 103.28 -134.67 45.76
CA GLN A 416 104.22 -135.77 46.05
C GLN A 416 103.69 -136.76 47.10
N VAL A 417 102.86 -136.30 48.04
CA VAL A 417 102.15 -137.18 48.98
C VAL A 417 101.02 -137.94 48.28
N GLU A 418 100.34 -137.33 47.32
CA GLU A 418 99.22 -137.93 46.59
C GLU A 418 99.68 -139.00 45.58
N GLU A 419 100.83 -138.83 44.93
CA GLU A 419 101.41 -139.85 44.04
C GLU A 419 101.68 -141.17 44.80
N LEU A 420 102.13 -141.10 46.06
CA LEU A 420 102.29 -142.27 46.93
C LEU A 420 100.97 -142.77 47.56
N ARG A 421 99.93 -141.93 47.65
CA ARG A 421 98.58 -142.36 48.09
C ARG A 421 97.77 -143.04 47.00
N SER A 422 98.17 -142.90 45.73
CA SER A 422 97.52 -143.57 44.58
C SER A 422 97.47 -145.11 44.69
N GLN A 423 98.25 -145.73 45.59
CA GLN A 423 98.18 -147.16 45.87
C GLN A 423 97.08 -147.58 46.87
N LEU A 424 96.29 -146.66 47.47
CA LEU A 424 95.24 -147.02 48.44
C LEU A 424 93.99 -146.10 48.47
N THR A 425 93.27 -146.02 47.35
CA THR A 425 91.80 -145.81 47.22
C THR A 425 91.00 -144.97 48.26
N SER A 426 90.32 -143.89 47.77
CA SER A 426 88.87 -143.54 47.95
C SER A 426 88.41 -142.18 48.60
N MET A 427 87.55 -141.43 47.86
CA MET A 427 86.33 -140.61 48.26
C MET A 427 86.35 -139.12 48.84
N GLN A 428 85.58 -138.20 48.17
CA GLN A 428 84.63 -137.11 48.64
C GLN A 428 84.96 -135.57 49.01
N HIS A 429 84.15 -134.61 48.46
CA HIS A 429 83.52 -133.30 48.96
C HIS A 429 84.07 -131.79 48.86
N HIS A 430 83.37 -130.74 49.44
CA HIS A 430 83.16 -129.32 48.90
C HIS A 430 82.99 -128.08 49.91
N GLY A 431 82.64 -126.81 49.50
CA GLY A 431 82.61 -125.51 50.32
C GLY A 431 81.61 -124.31 49.96
N ALA A 432 81.72 -123.07 50.56
CA ALA A 432 80.70 -121.92 50.63
C ALA A 432 81.25 -120.48 51.13
N ILE A 433 80.63 -119.25 51.29
CA ILE A 433 79.58 -118.31 50.66
C ILE A 433 79.33 -116.91 51.44
N ASP A 434 78.94 -115.76 50.76
CA ASP A 434 78.22 -114.44 51.13
C ASP A 434 78.64 -113.38 52.26
N ALA A 435 78.14 -112.09 52.47
CA ALA A 435 77.54 -110.90 51.71
C ALA A 435 77.20 -109.56 52.55
N ASP A 436 76.85 -108.39 51.91
CA ASP A 436 76.24 -107.03 52.35
C ASP A 436 77.00 -106.00 53.31
N GLY A 437 76.69 -104.69 53.65
CA GLY A 437 75.72 -103.55 53.39
C GLY A 437 75.92 -102.28 54.34
N SER A 438 75.16 -101.13 54.49
CA SER A 438 74.31 -100.18 53.65
C SER A 438 73.66 -98.93 54.42
N THR A 439 73.43 -97.69 53.84
CA THR A 439 72.40 -96.56 54.15
C THR A 439 72.66 -94.99 54.43
N PRO A 440 72.04 -94.18 55.40
CA PRO A 440 71.28 -92.85 55.19
C PRO A 440 71.56 -91.62 56.20
N MET A 441 70.90 -90.40 56.41
CA MET A 441 69.81 -89.45 55.87
C MET A 441 69.68 -87.99 56.57
N ALA A 442 68.75 -87.06 56.12
CA ALA A 442 68.11 -85.80 56.73
C ALA A 442 68.81 -84.36 56.75
N GLY A 443 68.25 -83.12 57.01
CA GLY A 443 66.88 -82.45 57.18
C GLY A 443 66.87 -80.92 57.70
N GLY A 444 65.79 -80.06 57.57
CA GLY A 444 65.63 -78.65 58.17
C GLY A 444 64.51 -77.65 57.60
N GLU A 445 63.99 -76.58 58.30
CA GLU A 445 62.63 -75.92 58.01
C GLU A 445 62.28 -74.38 58.38
N GLY A 446 61.20 -73.74 57.79
CA GLY A 446 60.42 -72.46 58.17
C GLY A 446 59.69 -71.71 56.97
N GLY A 447 58.72 -70.71 56.95
CA GLY A 447 57.70 -69.96 57.81
C GLY A 447 57.45 -68.45 57.37
N PHE A 448 56.35 -67.60 57.50
CA PHE A 448 54.85 -67.62 57.66
C PHE A 448 54.12 -66.17 57.58
N SER A 449 52.75 -66.03 57.43
CA SER A 449 51.78 -64.86 57.70
C SER A 449 51.14 -63.92 56.59
N ALA A 450 49.79 -63.70 56.55
CA ALA A 450 49.00 -62.66 55.74
C ALA A 450 47.44 -62.56 56.03
N ASP A 451 46.71 -61.44 55.68
CA ASP A 451 45.20 -61.22 55.73
C ASP A 451 44.63 -59.92 55.01
N VAL A 452 43.31 -59.77 54.63
CA VAL A 452 42.60 -58.54 54.04
C VAL A 452 41.03 -58.62 53.79
N LEU A 453 40.27 -57.47 53.65
CA LEU A 453 39.13 -57.14 52.66
C LEU A 453 37.75 -56.46 53.10
N LEU A 454 37.20 -55.52 52.27
CA LEU A 454 35.79 -55.14 51.83
C LEU A 454 34.72 -54.23 52.54
N GLY A 455 34.06 -53.39 51.70
CA GLY A 455 32.71 -52.72 51.72
C GLY A 455 32.52 -51.87 50.42
N ARG A 456 31.38 -51.55 49.75
CA ARG A 456 29.88 -51.54 49.90
C ARG A 456 29.27 -50.28 50.59
N ASP A 457 28.17 -49.60 50.16
CA ASP A 457 27.14 -49.72 49.07
C ASP A 457 27.04 -48.40 48.21
N GLY A 458 26.02 -47.87 47.50
CA GLY A 458 24.56 -48.10 47.22
C GLY A 458 23.67 -46.87 47.62
N GLY A 459 22.66 -46.31 46.91
CA GLY A 459 21.96 -46.50 45.60
C GLY A 459 20.99 -45.31 45.26
N SER A 460 20.12 -45.33 44.22
CA SER A 460 19.24 -44.19 43.78
C SER A 460 17.97 -44.57 42.95
N SER A 461 16.91 -43.71 42.85
CA SER A 461 15.95 -43.57 41.69
C SER A 461 14.74 -42.59 41.85
N LEU A 462 14.23 -42.10 40.71
CA LEU A 462 12.86 -41.64 40.32
C LEU A 462 12.09 -40.43 40.92
N ARG A 463 11.35 -39.77 40.00
CA ARG A 463 10.23 -38.81 40.17
C ARG A 463 9.00 -39.39 39.43
N GLU A 464 7.76 -39.07 39.85
CA GLU A 464 6.49 -39.00 39.06
C GLU A 464 5.23 -39.32 39.90
N ARG A 465 4.53 -38.33 40.50
CA ARG A 465 3.19 -38.58 41.11
C ARG A 465 2.21 -37.40 41.37
N VAL A 466 2.50 -36.13 41.04
CA VAL A 466 1.67 -34.99 41.49
C VAL A 466 1.10 -34.15 40.33
N ALA A 467 0.36 -34.80 39.42
CA ALA A 467 -0.31 -34.15 38.29
C ALA A 467 -1.74 -34.70 38.06
N ARG A 468 -2.49 -34.95 39.15
CA ARG A 468 -3.78 -35.68 39.08
C ARG A 468 -4.89 -35.18 40.03
N LEU A 469 -4.76 -34.00 40.62
CA LEU A 469 -5.70 -33.43 41.61
C LEU A 469 -6.20 -32.04 41.19
N GLU A 470 -6.72 -31.94 39.97
CA GLU A 470 -7.18 -30.69 39.34
C GLU A 470 -8.56 -30.92 38.67
N ARG A 471 -9.51 -31.62 39.32
CA ARG A 471 -10.74 -32.05 38.63
C ARG A 471 -12.06 -32.22 39.39
N GLU A 472 -12.14 -31.90 40.68
CA GLU A 472 -13.43 -31.76 41.38
C GLU A 472 -13.48 -30.38 42.04
N ASN A 473 -14.07 -29.33 41.44
CA ASN A 473 -15.40 -29.16 40.81
C ASN A 473 -16.54 -28.84 41.82
N ALA A 474 -16.24 -27.94 42.76
CA ALA A 474 -17.17 -27.30 43.68
C ALA A 474 -16.62 -25.90 44.02
N GLN A 475 -17.35 -24.76 43.93
CA GLN A 475 -18.75 -24.54 43.55
C GLN A 475 -18.91 -23.34 42.58
N LEU A 476 -19.94 -23.39 41.73
CA LEU A 476 -20.61 -22.21 41.17
C LEU A 476 -21.85 -21.88 42.02
N LYS A 477 -22.05 -20.60 42.41
CA LYS A 477 -23.35 -19.88 42.59
C LYS A 477 -23.24 -18.65 43.52
N SER A 478 -23.40 -17.43 42.99
CA SER A 478 -24.30 -16.35 43.51
C SER A 478 -23.98 -14.95 42.92
N GLY A 479 -25.00 -14.16 42.55
CA GLY A 479 -24.92 -12.73 42.18
C GLY A 479 -24.38 -12.45 40.76
N ASN A 480 -25.15 -12.11 39.72
CA ASN A 480 -26.52 -11.55 39.52
C ASN A 480 -26.62 -10.01 39.49
N GLU A 481 -27.49 -9.50 38.60
CA GLU A 481 -27.47 -8.16 38.01
C GLU A 481 -28.59 -7.22 38.55
N ASN A 482 -28.71 -6.03 37.93
CA ASN A 482 -29.59 -4.86 38.16
C ASN A 482 -30.98 -5.12 38.79
N ALA A 483 -31.59 -4.21 39.57
CA ALA A 483 -31.44 -2.75 39.74
C ALA A 483 -32.03 -1.85 38.62
N GLU A 484 -33.28 -2.09 38.20
CA GLU A 484 -34.15 -1.04 37.60
C GLU A 484 -35.64 -1.44 37.71
N ALA A 485 -36.56 -0.47 37.93
CA ALA A 485 -37.99 -0.50 37.57
C ALA A 485 -38.84 0.63 38.21
N ALA A 486 -39.25 0.48 39.47
CA ALA A 486 -40.68 0.70 39.78
C ALA A 486 -41.12 1.95 40.57
N TYR A 487 -40.29 2.54 41.45
CA TYR A 487 -40.85 3.27 42.62
C TYR A 487 -40.76 4.80 42.66
N LEU A 488 -40.17 5.47 41.66
CA LEU A 488 -40.15 6.94 41.56
C LEU A 488 -40.91 7.48 40.33
N SER A 489 -41.98 6.76 39.96
CA SER A 489 -43.17 7.36 39.34
C SER A 489 -43.81 8.44 40.25
N ASN A 490 -43.54 8.35 41.55
CA ASN A 490 -44.09 9.20 42.59
C ASN A 490 -43.22 10.46 42.82
N GLU A 491 -43.66 11.69 42.62
CA GLU A 491 -44.92 12.24 42.04
C GLU A 491 -44.61 13.77 42.02
N LEU A 492 -44.50 14.52 40.93
CA LEU A 492 -45.40 14.76 39.78
C LEU A 492 -46.73 15.44 40.17
N ASP A 493 -47.50 14.90 41.13
CA ASP A 493 -48.74 15.50 41.64
C ASP A 493 -48.50 16.83 42.40
N MET A 494 -47.35 16.98 43.06
CA MET A 494 -47.00 18.22 43.75
C MET A 494 -46.91 19.44 42.81
N ALA A 495 -46.69 19.24 41.51
CA ALA A 495 -46.56 20.34 40.55
C ALA A 495 -47.92 20.89 40.07
N LEU A 496 -48.98 20.08 40.05
CA LEU A 496 -50.26 20.45 39.43
C LEU A 496 -51.11 21.37 40.31
N LYS A 497 -51.08 21.18 41.64
CA LYS A 497 -51.87 21.98 42.60
C LYS A 497 -51.45 23.46 42.68
N ALA A 498 -50.30 23.84 42.12
CA ALA A 498 -49.79 25.21 42.14
C ALA A 498 -50.34 26.12 41.02
N LYS A 499 -51.06 25.58 40.02
CA LYS A 499 -51.45 26.32 38.81
C LYS A 499 -52.87 26.90 38.82
N GLU A 500 -53.75 26.38 39.67
CA GLU A 500 -55.21 26.61 39.60
C GLU A 500 -55.70 27.86 40.37
N SER A 501 -54.83 28.51 41.14
CA SER A 501 -55.20 29.52 42.15
C SER A 501 -55.18 30.98 41.67
N LEU A 502 -54.98 31.27 40.38
CA LEU A 502 -54.49 32.58 39.93
C LEU A 502 -55.21 33.23 38.72
N GLN A 503 -56.43 32.80 38.34
CA GLN A 503 -57.05 33.29 37.11
C GLN A 503 -58.60 33.40 37.10
N VAL A 504 -59.19 34.28 37.94
CA VAL A 504 -60.62 34.68 37.86
C VAL A 504 -60.82 36.18 38.16
N ALA A 505 -61.05 36.99 37.11
CA ALA A 505 -61.60 38.37 37.05
C ALA A 505 -61.18 38.96 35.68
N PRO A 506 -62.04 39.72 34.94
CA PRO A 506 -62.58 40.99 35.42
C PRO A 506 -64.07 41.25 35.07
N VAL A 507 -64.55 42.46 35.38
CA VAL A 507 -65.89 42.97 35.06
C VAL A 507 -65.77 44.22 34.17
N THR A 508 -66.55 44.26 33.10
CA THR A 508 -66.94 45.43 32.28
C THR A 508 -68.41 45.21 31.87
N GLU A 509 -69.23 46.21 31.53
CA GLU A 509 -69.04 47.66 31.46
C GLU A 509 -70.39 48.35 31.77
N THR A 510 -70.41 49.65 32.06
CA THR A 510 -71.65 50.42 32.28
C THR A 510 -71.50 51.82 31.70
N VAL A 511 -72.58 52.38 31.13
CA VAL A 511 -72.57 53.51 30.17
C VAL A 511 -72.07 52.99 28.80
N VAL A 512 -72.73 53.21 27.66
CA VAL A 512 -73.38 54.42 27.15
C VAL A 512 -74.87 54.23 26.79
N SER A 513 -75.72 55.15 27.28
CA SER A 513 -77.07 55.38 26.76
C SER A 513 -77.03 56.34 25.56
N GLY A 514 -77.38 55.90 24.35
CA GLY A 514 -77.44 56.79 23.18
C GLY A 514 -77.26 56.14 21.81
N ILE A 515 -77.81 54.93 21.60
CA ILE A 515 -77.69 54.20 20.33
C ILE A 515 -79.07 54.10 19.68
N THR A 516 -79.24 54.73 18.51
CA THR A 516 -80.45 54.61 17.68
C THR A 516 -80.48 53.26 16.96
N VAL A 517 -81.67 52.80 16.52
CA VAL A 517 -81.82 51.50 15.83
C VAL A 517 -80.92 51.39 14.58
N ALA A 518 -80.69 52.50 13.86
CA ALA A 518 -79.76 52.53 12.73
C ALA A 518 -78.29 52.33 13.15
N GLN A 519 -77.89 52.84 14.33
CA GLN A 519 -76.58 52.56 14.89
C GLN A 519 -76.48 51.13 15.42
N VAL A 520 -77.56 50.56 16.01
CA VAL A 520 -77.60 49.13 16.38
C VAL A 520 -77.34 48.25 15.15
N ALA A 521 -78.07 48.47 14.05
CA ALA A 521 -77.86 47.73 12.81
C ALA A 521 -76.43 47.87 12.23
N ALA A 522 -75.85 49.07 12.31
CA ALA A 522 -74.45 49.30 11.91
C ALA A 522 -73.43 48.61 12.84
N TYR A 523 -73.74 48.48 14.13
CA TYR A 523 -72.94 47.67 15.06
C TYR A 523 -73.15 46.17 14.83
N GLU A 524 -74.35 45.70 14.47
CA GLU A 524 -74.63 44.30 14.11
C GLU A 524 -73.88 43.89 12.83
N GLU A 525 -73.89 44.70 11.77
CA GLU A 525 -73.10 44.47 10.56
C GLU A 525 -71.59 44.43 10.87
N LYS A 526 -71.13 45.32 11.77
CA LYS A 526 -69.73 45.33 12.21
C LYS A 526 -69.38 44.13 13.09
N ILE A 527 -70.31 43.63 13.91
CA ILE A 527 -70.15 42.39 14.69
C ILE A 527 -70.06 41.19 13.76
N GLN A 528 -70.91 41.10 12.72
CA GLN A 528 -70.84 40.02 11.72
C GLN A 528 -69.49 40.01 10.98
N LYS A 529 -68.96 41.18 10.61
CA LYS A 529 -67.61 41.30 10.01
C LYS A 529 -66.52 40.86 10.98
N LEU A 530 -66.57 41.32 12.23
CA LEU A 530 -65.62 40.92 13.28
C LEU A 530 -65.74 39.42 13.64
N GLN A 531 -66.91 38.80 13.47
CA GLN A 531 -67.09 37.35 13.61
C GLN A 531 -66.43 36.59 12.46
N ALA A 532 -66.62 37.03 11.21
CA ALA A 532 -65.91 36.46 10.06
C ALA A 532 -64.39 36.64 10.17
N ASP A 533 -63.91 37.82 10.60
CA ASP A 533 -62.49 38.06 10.87
C ASP A 533 -61.96 37.16 12.00
N ALA A 534 -62.77 36.88 13.03
CA ALA A 534 -62.40 35.96 14.11
C ALA A 534 -62.32 34.49 13.63
N GLU A 535 -63.27 34.03 12.80
CA GLU A 535 -63.22 32.70 12.18
C GLU A 535 -61.98 32.55 11.28
N ILE A 536 -61.61 33.59 10.53
CA ILE A 536 -60.36 33.64 9.76
C ILE A 536 -59.15 33.54 10.71
N VAL A 537 -59.10 34.33 11.79
CA VAL A 537 -58.01 34.30 12.77
C VAL A 537 -57.87 32.94 13.47
N ASP A 538 -58.98 32.27 13.80
CA ASP A 538 -58.93 30.92 14.37
C ASP A 538 -58.51 29.86 13.35
N SER A 539 -58.89 29.99 12.08
CA SER A 539 -58.35 29.15 11.00
C SER A 539 -56.82 29.33 10.85
N MET A 540 -56.32 30.57 10.94
CA MET A 540 -54.88 30.87 10.94
C MET A 540 -54.17 30.31 12.17
N ARG A 541 -54.81 30.35 13.36
CA ARG A 541 -54.25 29.73 14.58
C ARG A 541 -54.09 28.22 14.44
N VAL A 542 -55.05 27.54 13.79
CA VAL A 542 -54.95 26.10 13.49
C VAL A 542 -53.78 25.82 12.54
N THR A 543 -53.61 26.58 11.45
CA THR A 543 -52.49 26.37 10.51
C THR A 543 -51.14 26.68 11.15
N VAL A 544 -51.02 27.71 12.00
CA VAL A 544 -49.80 28.01 12.78
C VAL A 544 -49.48 26.88 13.76
N ALA A 545 -50.49 26.28 14.41
CA ALA A 545 -50.27 25.12 15.28
C ALA A 545 -49.81 23.88 14.50
N GLU A 546 -50.39 23.60 13.34
CA GLU A 546 -49.94 22.52 12.45
C GLU A 546 -48.50 22.74 11.99
N LEU A 547 -48.17 23.93 11.50
CA LEU A 547 -46.82 24.29 11.05
C LEU A 547 -45.80 24.20 12.20
N THR A 548 -46.18 24.58 13.42
CA THR A 548 -45.34 24.47 14.62
C THR A 548 -45.06 23.01 14.99
N ASN A 549 -46.08 22.14 14.93
CA ASN A 549 -45.90 20.70 15.14
C ASN A 549 -45.00 20.10 14.05
N ARG A 550 -45.23 20.42 12.78
CA ARG A 550 -44.41 19.95 11.65
C ARG A 550 -42.97 20.45 11.72
N LEU A 551 -42.72 21.63 12.27
CA LEU A 551 -41.37 22.15 12.54
C LEU A 551 -40.69 21.31 13.63
N LYS A 552 -41.38 21.07 14.75
CA LYS A 552 -40.90 20.23 15.86
C LYS A 552 -40.60 18.78 15.42
N ASP A 553 -41.43 18.21 14.54
CA ASP A 553 -41.17 16.88 13.95
C ASP A 553 -39.88 16.90 13.11
N LYS A 554 -39.63 17.97 12.35
CA LYS A 554 -38.38 18.15 11.59
C LYS A 554 -37.16 18.34 12.49
N GLU A 555 -37.28 19.09 13.58
CA GLU A 555 -36.22 19.21 14.59
C GLU A 555 -35.90 17.85 15.22
N SER A 556 -36.92 17.04 15.52
CA SER A 556 -36.71 15.69 16.04
C SER A 556 -35.94 14.80 15.05
N ILE A 557 -36.31 14.83 13.75
CA ILE A 557 -35.60 14.09 12.68
C ILE A 557 -34.16 14.60 12.50
N ILE A 558 -33.92 15.91 12.57
CA ILE A 558 -32.57 16.50 12.48
C ILE A 558 -31.70 16.02 13.65
N ASN A 559 -32.23 15.99 14.86
CA ASN A 559 -31.52 15.49 16.05
C ASN A 559 -31.21 13.98 15.93
N GLU A 560 -32.13 13.17 15.42
CA GLU A 560 -31.87 11.74 15.18
C GLU A 560 -30.76 11.53 14.13
N ILE A 561 -30.80 12.26 13.01
CA ILE A 561 -29.76 12.22 11.97
C ILE A 561 -28.40 12.66 12.52
N ALA A 562 -28.37 13.68 13.39
CA ALA A 562 -27.14 14.13 14.05
C ALA A 562 -26.56 13.04 14.99
N GLU A 563 -27.41 12.34 15.74
CA GLU A 563 -26.98 11.24 16.62
C GLU A 563 -26.51 10.02 15.81
N GLN A 564 -27.23 9.65 14.73
CA GLN A 564 -26.82 8.60 13.80
C GLN A 564 -25.46 8.93 13.13
N ARG A 565 -25.26 10.19 12.72
CA ARG A 565 -23.97 10.67 12.19
C ARG A 565 -22.84 10.54 13.22
N ALA A 566 -23.07 10.93 14.47
CA ALA A 566 -22.08 10.80 15.54
C ALA A 566 -21.77 9.32 15.88
N LYS A 567 -22.77 8.43 15.81
CA LYS A 567 -22.58 6.97 15.94
C LYS A 567 -21.70 6.42 14.81
N LEU A 568 -21.98 6.81 13.56
CA LEU A 568 -21.18 6.43 12.38
C LEU A 568 -19.74 6.95 12.44
N GLU A 569 -19.53 8.21 12.83
CA GLU A 569 -18.19 8.79 12.95
C GLU A 569 -17.35 8.11 14.05
N ASN A 570 -17.97 7.75 15.18
CA ASN A 570 -17.30 6.97 16.21
C ASN A 570 -17.03 5.52 15.78
N TYR A 571 -17.87 4.93 14.92
CA TYR A 571 -17.62 3.62 14.33
C TYR A 571 -16.43 3.67 13.35
N THR A 572 -16.38 4.62 12.43
CA THR A 572 -15.28 4.75 11.45
C THR A 572 -13.94 5.08 12.12
N LYS A 573 -13.92 5.93 13.15
CA LYS A 573 -12.71 6.15 13.98
C LYS A 573 -12.21 4.86 14.64
N LYS A 574 -13.12 4.06 15.20
CA LYS A 574 -12.76 2.77 15.83
C LYS A 574 -12.25 1.74 14.81
N THR A 575 -12.88 1.61 13.65
CA THR A 575 -12.42 0.66 12.62
C THR A 575 -11.09 1.09 12.00
N LEU A 576 -10.91 2.39 11.71
CA LEU A 576 -9.64 2.95 11.21
C LEU A 576 -8.49 2.70 12.20
N HIS A 577 -8.70 2.98 13.50
CA HIS A 577 -7.69 2.73 14.53
C HIS A 577 -7.36 1.24 14.69
N ALA A 578 -8.36 0.36 14.60
CA ALA A 578 -8.15 -1.09 14.63
C ALA A 578 -7.36 -1.60 13.41
N VAL A 579 -7.60 -1.04 12.22
CA VAL A 579 -6.83 -1.35 10.99
C VAL A 579 -5.40 -0.82 11.11
N GLN A 580 -5.22 0.43 11.54
CA GLN A 580 -3.90 1.04 11.74
C GLN A 580 -3.05 0.24 12.75
N THR A 581 -3.66 -0.19 13.86
CA THR A 581 -2.98 -1.01 14.88
C THR A 581 -2.56 -2.37 14.32
N LYS A 582 -3.45 -3.07 13.59
CA LYS A 582 -3.11 -4.33 12.91
C LYS A 582 -2.00 -4.14 11.88
N TYR A 583 -2.03 -3.06 11.11
CA TYR A 583 -1.01 -2.73 10.12
C TYR A 583 0.36 -2.47 10.76
N MET A 584 0.44 -1.69 11.84
CA MET A 584 1.70 -1.47 12.56
C MET A 584 2.29 -2.76 13.15
N VAL A 585 1.45 -3.67 13.67
CA VAL A 585 1.89 -4.98 14.17
C VAL A 585 2.36 -5.91 13.03
N ALA A 586 1.70 -5.89 11.87
CA ALA A 586 2.15 -6.63 10.70
C ALA A 586 3.50 -6.10 10.17
N VAL A 587 3.65 -4.77 10.06
CA VAL A 587 4.89 -4.11 9.60
C VAL A 587 6.05 -4.39 10.56
N SER A 588 5.85 -4.33 11.88
CA SER A 588 6.92 -4.66 12.85
C SER A 588 7.28 -6.15 12.83
N SER A 589 6.30 -7.05 12.75
CA SER A 589 6.55 -8.49 12.61
C SER A 589 7.32 -8.82 11.33
N HIS A 590 6.94 -8.26 10.19
CA HIS A 590 7.66 -8.47 8.93
C HIS A 590 9.05 -7.86 8.94
N ARG A 591 9.25 -6.68 9.55
CA ARG A 591 10.59 -6.09 9.72
C ARG A 591 11.51 -6.97 10.55
N ASN A 592 11.00 -7.56 11.64
CA ASN A 592 11.77 -8.51 12.45
C ASN A 592 12.09 -9.79 11.67
N GLN A 593 11.10 -10.38 10.98
CA GLN A 593 11.33 -11.56 10.13
C GLN A 593 12.31 -11.32 8.98
N ILE A 594 12.39 -10.09 8.45
CA ILE A 594 13.38 -9.71 7.43
C ILE A 594 14.78 -9.65 8.06
N ASN A 595 14.93 -9.01 9.23
CA ASN A 595 16.20 -8.97 9.96
C ASN A 595 16.71 -10.38 10.30
N GLU A 596 15.87 -11.22 10.92
CA GLU A 596 16.22 -12.62 11.28
C GLU A 596 16.65 -13.45 10.06
N LYS A 597 15.98 -13.26 8.91
CA LYS A 597 16.33 -13.94 7.66
C LYS A 597 17.65 -13.41 7.09
N GLN A 598 17.89 -12.10 7.14
CA GLN A 598 19.15 -11.50 6.67
C GLN A 598 20.34 -11.99 7.51
N GLU A 599 20.25 -11.94 8.84
CA GLU A 599 21.29 -12.45 9.74
C GLU A 599 21.59 -13.94 9.48
N ARG A 600 20.55 -14.74 9.19
CA ARG A 600 20.72 -16.16 8.85
C ARG A 600 21.31 -16.39 7.45
N VAL A 601 21.00 -15.54 6.47
CA VAL A 601 21.62 -15.55 5.14
C VAL A 601 23.10 -15.19 5.26
N ASP A 602 23.44 -14.07 5.90
CA ASP A 602 24.82 -13.61 6.12
C ASP A 602 25.68 -14.70 6.79
N LEU A 603 25.13 -15.38 7.80
CA LEU A 603 25.79 -16.49 8.50
C LEU A 603 26.00 -17.72 7.62
N LEU A 604 25.05 -18.04 6.73
CA LEU A 604 25.14 -19.19 5.82
C LEU A 604 26.07 -18.90 4.64
N GLU A 605 26.02 -17.70 4.06
CA GLU A 605 26.94 -17.27 3.01
C GLU A 605 28.39 -17.26 3.50
N LYS A 606 28.63 -16.74 4.72
CA LYS A 606 29.95 -16.78 5.36
C LYS A 606 30.46 -18.22 5.47
N LYS A 607 29.66 -19.14 6.01
CA LYS A 607 30.03 -20.56 6.17
C LYS A 607 30.24 -21.27 4.83
N LEU A 608 29.39 -21.03 3.82
CA LEU A 608 29.56 -21.60 2.49
C LEU A 608 30.83 -21.09 1.79
N LYS A 609 31.17 -19.81 1.98
CA LYS A 609 32.42 -19.20 1.47
C LYS A 609 33.65 -19.80 2.14
N GLU A 610 33.61 -19.99 3.46
CA GLU A 610 34.67 -20.65 4.25
C GLU A 610 34.87 -22.12 3.82
N ILE A 611 33.79 -22.89 3.68
CA ILE A 611 33.83 -24.32 3.27
C ILE A 611 34.34 -24.48 1.83
N ARG A 612 33.82 -23.70 0.87
CA ARG A 612 34.30 -23.74 -0.53
C ARG A 612 35.79 -23.36 -0.63
N ALA A 613 36.24 -22.39 0.18
CA ALA A 613 37.64 -22.01 0.24
C ALA A 613 38.53 -23.09 0.88
N SER A 614 38.02 -23.91 1.81
CA SER A 614 38.75 -25.09 2.30
C SER A 614 38.84 -26.19 1.24
N TYR A 615 37.69 -26.65 0.74
CA TYR A 615 37.60 -27.74 -0.23
C TYR A 615 38.40 -27.48 -1.51
N SER A 616 38.38 -26.26 -2.05
CA SER A 616 39.16 -25.90 -3.25
C SER A 616 40.68 -25.97 -3.01
N ARG A 617 41.16 -25.61 -1.81
CA ARG A 617 42.59 -25.76 -1.45
C ARG A 617 42.95 -27.23 -1.24
N GLU A 618 42.09 -28.00 -0.58
CA GLU A 618 42.29 -29.45 -0.35
C GLU A 618 42.32 -30.23 -1.67
N GLN A 619 41.39 -29.95 -2.59
CA GLN A 619 41.35 -30.57 -3.92
C GLN A 619 42.59 -30.24 -4.76
N ALA A 620 43.04 -28.97 -4.75
CA ALA A 620 44.25 -28.57 -5.47
C ALA A 620 45.51 -29.26 -4.94
N LEU A 621 45.65 -29.37 -3.61
CA LEU A 621 46.76 -30.09 -2.97
C LEU A 621 46.74 -31.58 -3.31
N MET A 622 45.60 -32.25 -3.15
CA MET A 622 45.46 -33.67 -3.48
C MET A 622 45.79 -33.96 -4.95
N MET A 623 45.26 -33.15 -5.88
CA MET A 623 45.50 -33.36 -7.31
C MET A 623 46.97 -33.14 -7.70
N SER A 624 47.65 -32.18 -7.07
CA SER A 624 49.10 -31.99 -7.22
C SER A 624 49.87 -33.23 -6.75
N SER A 625 49.56 -33.75 -5.55
CA SER A 625 50.24 -34.93 -5.00
C SER A 625 49.99 -36.20 -5.82
N PHE A 626 48.76 -36.42 -6.32
CA PHE A 626 48.47 -37.57 -7.19
C PHE A 626 49.22 -37.50 -8.53
N TYR A 627 49.36 -36.32 -9.13
CA TYR A 627 50.13 -36.13 -10.36
C TYR A 627 51.63 -36.37 -10.15
N GLU A 628 52.19 -35.86 -9.05
CA GLU A 628 53.59 -36.07 -8.67
C GLU A 628 53.90 -37.55 -8.40
N ILE A 629 53.05 -38.24 -7.63
CA ILE A 629 53.20 -39.69 -7.35
C ILE A 629 53.05 -40.52 -8.64
N GLY A 630 52.07 -40.22 -9.49
CA GLY A 630 51.83 -40.94 -10.74
C GLY A 630 52.99 -40.81 -11.73
N THR A 631 53.50 -39.58 -11.92
CA THR A 631 54.65 -39.34 -12.81
C THR A 631 55.95 -39.92 -12.27
N GLU A 632 56.14 -39.97 -10.94
CA GLU A 632 57.27 -40.65 -10.30
C GLU A 632 57.22 -42.17 -10.49
N MET A 633 56.06 -42.80 -10.28
CA MET A 633 55.87 -44.24 -10.53
C MET A 633 56.16 -44.60 -11.99
N GLN A 634 55.55 -43.89 -12.94
CA GLN A 634 55.72 -44.16 -14.37
C GLN A 634 57.19 -44.02 -14.81
N ARG A 635 57.92 -43.03 -14.27
CA ARG A 635 59.35 -42.84 -14.55
C ARG A 635 60.22 -43.99 -14.02
N ARG A 636 59.90 -44.52 -12.83
CA ARG A 636 60.61 -45.66 -12.22
C ARG A 636 60.42 -46.97 -13.00
N THR A 637 59.23 -47.20 -13.55
CA THR A 637 58.91 -48.45 -14.28
C THR A 637 59.55 -48.52 -15.68
N MET A 638 59.99 -47.40 -16.25
CA MET A 638 60.46 -47.32 -17.65
C MET A 638 61.99 -47.28 -17.82
N LEU A 639 62.79 -47.55 -16.78
CA LEU A 639 64.26 -47.47 -16.83
C LEU A 639 64.96 -48.78 -16.43
N PRO A 640 65.89 -49.32 -17.24
CA PRO A 640 66.66 -50.52 -16.90
C PRO A 640 67.85 -50.21 -15.98
N GLN A 641 68.23 -51.19 -15.14
CA GLN A 641 69.25 -51.04 -14.10
C GLN A 641 70.67 -51.30 -14.63
N GLY A 642 71.58 -50.33 -14.46
CA GLY A 642 73.00 -50.40 -14.87
C GLY A 642 73.97 -49.99 -13.76
N GLN A 643 75.24 -50.40 -13.86
CA GLN A 643 76.27 -50.25 -12.82
C GLN A 643 77.12 -48.97 -12.99
N ALA A 644 77.51 -48.30 -11.88
CA ALA A 644 78.93 -48.00 -11.57
C ALA A 644 79.14 -47.22 -10.25
N GLN A 645 80.19 -47.63 -9.53
CA GLN A 645 81.10 -46.92 -8.60
C GLN A 645 80.94 -45.42 -8.28
N GLY A 646 81.25 -45.03 -7.03
CA GLY A 646 82.02 -43.79 -6.76
C GLY A 646 81.60 -42.89 -5.59
N ALA A 647 82.47 -42.80 -4.57
CA ALA A 647 82.67 -41.69 -3.60
C ALA A 647 81.49 -40.76 -3.19
N GLY A 648 81.09 -40.84 -1.92
CA GLY A 648 80.20 -39.86 -1.26
C GLY A 648 80.32 -39.93 0.27
N SER A 649 81.39 -39.37 0.85
CA SER A 649 81.75 -39.61 2.25
C SER A 649 80.89 -38.84 3.27
N SER A 650 80.16 -39.55 4.13
CA SER A 650 79.46 -38.94 5.26
C SER A 650 80.43 -38.38 6.31
N TRP A 651 80.16 -37.15 6.74
CA TRP A 651 80.93 -36.33 7.70
C TRP A 651 81.35 -37.07 8.99
N LEU A 652 80.52 -37.99 9.48
CA LEU A 652 80.79 -38.82 10.66
C LEU A 652 81.94 -39.82 10.48
N ALA A 653 82.39 -40.11 9.25
CA ALA A 653 83.63 -40.85 9.03
C ALA A 653 84.85 -39.94 9.28
N SER A 654 84.85 -38.74 8.70
CA SER A 654 85.95 -37.76 8.79
C SER A 654 86.22 -37.32 10.24
N LYS A 655 85.16 -37.04 11.01
CA LYS A 655 85.29 -36.65 12.43
C LYS A 655 85.90 -37.77 13.30
N ARG A 656 85.63 -39.04 12.98
CA ARG A 656 86.21 -40.22 13.68
C ARG A 656 87.67 -40.47 13.30
N THR A 657 88.13 -40.07 12.12
CA THR A 657 89.56 -40.05 11.80
C THR A 657 90.31 -38.92 12.52
N GLU A 658 89.68 -37.76 12.68
CA GLU A 658 90.30 -36.60 13.35
C GLU A 658 90.54 -36.84 14.86
N GLU A 659 89.55 -37.41 15.59
CA GLU A 659 89.76 -37.80 16.98
C GLU A 659 90.81 -38.92 17.13
N ARG A 660 90.86 -39.88 16.19
CA ARG A 660 91.87 -40.95 16.18
C ARG A 660 93.29 -40.42 15.92
N ALA A 661 93.44 -39.30 15.22
CA ALA A 661 94.72 -38.61 15.10
C ALA A 661 95.09 -37.88 16.40
N LYS A 662 94.15 -37.14 17.00
CA LYS A 662 94.38 -36.39 18.25
C LYS A 662 94.72 -37.28 19.46
N ARG A 663 94.27 -38.53 19.49
CA ARG A 663 94.64 -39.54 20.51
C ARG A 663 95.95 -40.31 20.21
N ARG A 664 96.74 -39.91 19.20
CA ARG A 664 97.96 -40.63 18.79
C ARG A 664 99.26 -39.83 18.94
N ASN A 665 99.18 -38.61 19.47
CA ASN A 665 100.32 -37.78 19.88
C ASN A 665 100.29 -37.56 21.41
N PHE A 666 100.46 -38.65 22.15
CA PHE A 666 100.88 -38.72 23.55
C PHE A 666 101.96 -39.80 23.62
#